data_AF-A0A1F8FNL2-F1
#
_entry.id   AF-A0A1F8FNL2-F1
#
_cell.length_a   1.000
_cell.length_b   1.000
_cell.length_c   1.000
_cell.angle_alpha   90.00
_cell.angle_beta   90.00
_cell.angle_gamma   90.00
#
_symmetry.space_group_name_H-M   'P 1'
#
loop_
_entity.id
_entity.type
_entity.pdbx_description
1 polymer ?
#
loop_
_entity_poly.entity_id
_entity_poly.type
_entity_poly.pdbx_seq_one_letter_code
_entity_poly.pdbx_strand_id
1 'polypeptide(L)'
;MEIQKGAKIGFISRIDFGSKGFRQSVVNAGFEIFRKEGTHFNVLVGGLIAEKAVWREMRAYVKDEIESERDKIKARNERIKARNKRVKKQLPLVPLLTGEHLVTRKSVLEEDFLKEVAVQLAKIIPVLTGPDPDNSGKEKPIDLFITTSPAFDGDIGERVAQLLSEQRSDIRVWNAGGDRFPVKYVNKLLWVLTPVKAVWMRGDYYSTAVERVIKDKTKQTSQSSPDIYVVGGFGSSIHKPKGELKYQYCSVPACHRLEETRVNENQIGVSVLEFPADGSQHLFRTYNLKDMVSKELSFIVPPEGASSIQKKMIEIMKAKGWATRGIFISELGISGKEADKALESLMKKKTFRRNGENWPGIVFKEKSKKYYFDLNYVQRYLKYASSSGPFNEDRIASFACMHAGSRETDYGFFVNEVPRIILKQDATILVDSGDTKEGLGHDLDKKGEIVAGMANNTIQEKFAAHLIGTVILRVFIARFDALLKECDTEKLTPEKVGDMVNKALLLFIYILGNHDLWEAGDGHEPLTVFRAVLIRFLTEHIQDHLDSQKLPYHPMTKLVESKVLCQEFYDLPSGLKLSIQHPHMARAKTTSIRPQEMMDYGKRAGCQVTIGANFHVSESVDEWDMDLGQCHSQQVGTIKHGSSFERHKMKMVDQGVGFLKVVSCRDDYFKSPVRIVMGETAFYGAPKPVSPVDNMVIVNNFVKDLGVDPLQ
;
A
#
# COMPACT_ATOMS: atom_id res chain seq x y z
N MET A 1 -26.30 -16.93 16.17
CA MET A 1 -25.49 -16.02 15.31
C MET A 1 -24.10 -16.01 15.93
N GLU A 2 -23.10 -16.62 15.28
CA GLU A 2 -21.71 -16.54 15.78
C GLU A 2 -21.29 -15.07 15.84
N ILE A 3 -20.71 -14.65 16.97
CA ILE A 3 -20.15 -13.32 17.15
C ILE A 3 -19.00 -13.20 16.14
N GLN A 4 -19.12 -12.30 15.15
CA GLN A 4 -18.04 -12.01 14.21
C GLN A 4 -16.85 -11.47 15.02
N LYS A 5 -15.71 -12.17 14.98
CA LYS A 5 -14.49 -11.78 15.71
C LYS A 5 -13.59 -10.82 14.93
N GLY A 6 -14.02 -10.39 13.74
CA GLY A 6 -13.18 -9.69 12.77
C GLY A 6 -12.18 -10.64 12.09
N ALA A 7 -11.43 -10.14 11.11
CA ALA A 7 -10.38 -10.91 10.45
C ALA A 7 -9.29 -9.98 9.87
N LYS A 8 -8.04 -10.20 10.28
CA LYS A 8 -6.83 -9.62 9.68
C LYS A 8 -6.09 -10.65 8.83
N ILE A 9 -5.72 -10.28 7.61
CA ILE A 9 -5.12 -11.18 6.62
C ILE A 9 -3.87 -10.54 6.05
N GLY A 10 -2.72 -11.22 6.13
CA GLY A 10 -1.45 -10.74 5.60
C GLY A 10 -1.24 -11.15 4.15
N PHE A 11 -0.77 -10.22 3.31
CA PHE A 11 -0.47 -10.46 1.90
C PHE A 11 0.96 -10.09 1.56
N ILE A 12 1.64 -11.05 0.93
CA ILE A 12 3.00 -10.89 0.40
C ILE A 12 2.98 -11.32 -1.06
N SER A 13 3.72 -10.63 -1.93
CA SER A 13 3.86 -11.01 -3.33
C SER A 13 5.32 -10.95 -3.74
N ARG A 14 5.76 -11.81 -4.67
CA ARG A 14 7.11 -11.80 -5.25
C ARG A 14 8.21 -11.76 -4.21
N ILE A 15 8.43 -12.89 -3.54
CA ILE A 15 9.68 -13.15 -2.83
C ILE A 15 10.81 -13.38 -3.85
N ASP A 16 10.48 -13.96 -5.01
CA ASP A 16 11.36 -14.19 -6.15
C ASP A 16 12.68 -14.87 -5.75
N PHE A 17 12.59 -15.96 -4.98
CA PHE A 17 13.76 -16.73 -4.57
C PHE A 17 14.59 -17.19 -5.78
N GLY A 18 15.92 -17.07 -5.67
CA GLY A 18 16.87 -17.32 -6.76
C GLY A 18 17.08 -16.11 -7.70
N SER A 19 16.26 -15.06 -7.64
CA SER A 19 16.57 -13.80 -8.33
C SER A 19 17.73 -13.07 -7.64
N LYS A 20 18.43 -12.18 -8.36
CA LYS A 20 19.43 -11.33 -7.71
C LYS A 20 18.78 -10.24 -6.83
N GLY A 21 17.49 -9.98 -7.04
CA GLY A 21 16.64 -9.11 -6.23
C GLY A 21 16.18 -9.71 -4.90
N PHE A 22 16.26 -11.03 -4.73
CA PHE A 22 15.87 -11.70 -3.48
C PHE A 22 16.56 -11.08 -2.25
N ARG A 23 15.82 -10.84 -1.17
CA ARG A 23 16.37 -10.34 0.11
C ARG A 23 15.68 -11.05 1.27
N GLN A 24 16.41 -11.91 1.97
CA GLN A 24 15.88 -12.62 3.13
C GLN A 24 15.42 -11.65 4.24
N SER A 25 16.10 -10.52 4.42
CA SER A 25 15.70 -9.51 5.42
C SER A 25 14.39 -8.80 5.09
N VAL A 26 14.03 -8.64 3.81
CA VAL A 26 12.72 -8.08 3.42
C VAL A 26 11.62 -9.07 3.78
N VAL A 27 11.82 -10.37 3.46
CA VAL A 27 10.88 -11.44 3.86
C VAL A 27 10.70 -11.47 5.38
N ASN A 28 11.80 -11.47 6.13
CA ASN A 28 11.74 -11.46 7.59
C ASN A 28 11.00 -10.23 8.14
N ALA A 29 11.25 -9.05 7.59
CA ALA A 29 10.57 -7.82 8.00
C ALA A 29 9.07 -7.86 7.68
N GLY A 30 8.67 -8.40 6.53
CA GLY A 30 7.27 -8.60 6.16
C GLY A 30 6.52 -9.52 7.13
N PHE A 31 7.11 -10.65 7.49
CA PHE A 31 6.52 -11.57 8.47
C PHE A 31 6.55 -11.02 9.91
N GLU A 32 7.53 -10.17 10.25
CA GLU A 32 7.53 -9.43 11.52
C GLU A 32 6.34 -8.46 11.61
N ILE A 33 6.03 -7.76 10.51
CA ILE A 33 4.84 -6.90 10.42
C ILE A 33 3.57 -7.73 10.63
N PHE A 34 3.43 -8.88 9.96
CA PHE A 34 2.27 -9.75 10.15
C PHE A 34 2.11 -10.25 11.58
N ARG A 35 3.22 -10.57 12.26
CA ARG A 35 3.20 -10.94 13.68
C ARG A 35 2.69 -9.79 14.56
N LYS A 36 3.21 -8.58 14.35
CA LYS A 36 2.80 -7.38 15.10
C LYS A 36 1.35 -7.00 14.86
N GLU A 37 0.87 -7.20 13.63
CA GLU A 37 -0.53 -6.98 13.25
C GLU A 37 -1.48 -8.04 13.84
N GLY A 38 -0.97 -9.23 14.17
CA GLY A 38 -1.77 -10.36 14.63
C GLY A 38 -2.64 -10.92 13.50
N THR A 39 -2.04 -11.21 12.34
CA THR A 39 -2.79 -11.79 11.21
C THR A 39 -3.30 -13.19 11.54
N HIS A 40 -4.50 -13.52 11.07
CA HIS A 40 -5.13 -14.83 11.31
C HIS A 40 -4.67 -15.89 10.32
N PHE A 41 -4.29 -15.46 9.11
CA PHE A 41 -3.62 -16.25 8.09
C PHE A 41 -2.92 -15.31 7.12
N ASN A 42 -1.99 -15.87 6.34
CA ASN A 42 -1.22 -15.12 5.37
C ASN A 42 -1.31 -15.77 3.99
N VAL A 43 -1.15 -14.97 2.94
CA VAL A 43 -1.18 -15.45 1.55
C VAL A 43 0.02 -14.91 0.78
N LEU A 44 0.80 -15.83 0.20
CA LEU A 44 1.80 -15.53 -0.83
C LEU A 44 1.11 -15.54 -2.20
N VAL A 45 0.99 -14.35 -2.79
CA VAL A 45 0.28 -14.10 -4.04
C VAL A 45 1.28 -14.02 -5.20
N GLY A 46 1.72 -15.18 -5.68
CA GLY A 46 2.64 -15.35 -6.81
C GLY A 46 4.08 -14.93 -6.53
N GLY A 47 5.01 -15.47 -7.34
CA GLY A 47 6.44 -15.16 -7.26
C GLY A 47 7.10 -15.74 -6.00
N LEU A 48 6.86 -17.02 -5.74
CA LEU A 48 7.61 -17.77 -4.74
C LEU A 48 9.08 -17.88 -5.18
N ILE A 49 9.30 -18.20 -6.45
CA ILE A 49 10.63 -18.32 -7.07
C ILE A 49 10.74 -17.46 -8.32
N ALA A 50 11.97 -17.18 -8.73
CA ALA A 50 12.27 -16.70 -10.07
C ALA A 50 12.58 -17.89 -10.98
N GLU A 51 11.56 -18.44 -11.66
CA GLU A 51 11.64 -19.68 -12.44
C GLU A 51 12.90 -19.76 -13.32
N LYS A 52 13.14 -18.72 -14.13
CA LYS A 52 14.27 -18.68 -15.07
C LYS A 52 15.64 -18.77 -14.39
N ALA A 53 15.77 -18.22 -13.19
CA ALA A 53 17.02 -18.27 -12.42
C ALA A 53 17.20 -19.66 -11.82
N VAL A 54 16.18 -20.17 -11.14
CA VAL A 54 16.18 -21.51 -10.52
C VAL A 54 16.40 -22.60 -11.56
N TRP A 55 15.75 -22.51 -12.72
CA TRP A 55 15.95 -23.46 -13.82
C TRP A 55 17.37 -23.46 -14.36
N ARG A 56 18.02 -22.29 -14.43
CA ARG A 56 19.40 -22.19 -14.89
C ARG A 56 20.37 -22.84 -13.90
N GLU A 57 20.14 -22.62 -12.61
CA GLU A 57 20.91 -23.27 -11.54
C GLU A 57 20.69 -24.78 -11.54
N MET A 58 19.45 -25.23 -11.66
CA MET A 58 19.11 -26.65 -11.78
C MET A 58 19.82 -27.30 -12.97
N ARG A 59 19.81 -26.68 -14.15
CA ARG A 59 20.50 -27.20 -15.34
C ARG A 59 22.01 -27.30 -15.15
N ALA A 60 22.62 -26.33 -14.47
CA ALA A 60 24.04 -26.36 -14.16
C ALA A 60 24.35 -27.51 -13.19
N TYR A 61 23.60 -27.62 -12.09
CA TYR A 61 23.72 -28.70 -11.11
C TYR A 61 23.59 -30.08 -11.75
N VAL A 62 22.52 -30.32 -12.52
CA VAL A 62 22.27 -31.59 -13.21
C VAL A 62 23.40 -31.93 -14.19
N LYS A 63 23.92 -30.94 -14.90
CA LYS A 63 25.04 -31.15 -15.83
C LYS A 63 26.29 -31.58 -15.08
N ASP A 64 26.66 -30.85 -14.03
CA ASP A 64 27.89 -31.10 -13.26
C ASP A 64 27.84 -32.47 -12.55
N GLU A 65 26.69 -32.84 -11.98
CA GLU A 65 26.48 -34.16 -11.36
C GLU A 65 26.55 -35.30 -12.40
N ILE A 66 25.96 -35.12 -13.59
CA ILE A 66 26.03 -36.13 -14.65
C ILE A 66 27.46 -36.30 -15.18
N GLU A 67 28.21 -35.21 -15.35
CA GLU A 67 29.61 -35.27 -15.77
C GLU A 67 30.46 -36.00 -14.70
N SER A 68 30.27 -35.64 -13.43
CA SER A 68 30.90 -36.31 -12.27
C SER A 68 30.58 -37.82 -12.23
N GLU A 69 29.32 -38.21 -12.42
CA GLU A 69 28.92 -39.63 -12.46
C GLU A 69 29.48 -40.37 -13.66
N ARG A 70 29.49 -39.75 -14.84
CA ARG A 70 30.10 -40.33 -16.04
C ARG A 70 31.58 -40.60 -15.85
N ASP A 71 32.29 -39.68 -15.22
CA ASP A 71 33.72 -39.84 -14.96
C ASP A 71 33.98 -40.92 -13.90
N LYS A 72 33.14 -41.01 -12.85
CA LYS A 72 33.18 -42.12 -11.88
C LYS A 72 32.92 -43.48 -12.55
N ILE A 73 31.93 -43.57 -13.46
CA ILE A 73 31.61 -44.79 -14.21
C ILE A 73 32.77 -45.16 -15.13
N LYS A 74 33.35 -44.21 -15.87
CA LYS A 74 34.52 -44.45 -16.73
C LYS A 74 35.69 -44.98 -15.93
N ALA A 75 36.06 -44.30 -14.84
CA ALA A 75 37.17 -44.71 -13.98
C ALA A 75 36.93 -46.11 -13.36
N ARG A 76 35.69 -46.42 -12.96
CA ARG A 76 35.32 -47.75 -12.45
C ARG A 76 35.40 -48.82 -13.53
N ASN A 77 34.93 -48.53 -14.74
CA ASN A 77 34.99 -49.44 -15.87
C ASN A 77 36.43 -49.70 -16.33
N GLU A 78 37.31 -48.70 -16.30
CA GLU A 78 38.75 -48.88 -16.55
C GLU A 78 39.41 -49.79 -15.52
N ARG A 79 39.10 -49.62 -14.22
CA ARG A 79 39.58 -50.52 -13.16
C ARG A 79 39.07 -51.96 -13.35
N ILE A 80 37.80 -52.13 -13.74
CA ILE A 80 37.22 -53.45 -14.03
C ILE A 80 37.91 -54.10 -15.23
N LYS A 81 38.12 -53.35 -16.33
CA LYS A 81 38.86 -53.84 -17.51
C LYS A 81 40.28 -54.29 -17.15
N ALA A 82 41.00 -53.49 -16.36
CA ALA A 82 42.35 -53.83 -15.89
C ALA A 82 42.37 -55.11 -15.03
N ARG A 83 41.37 -55.29 -14.16
CA ARG A 83 41.24 -56.48 -13.30
C ARG A 83 40.85 -57.74 -14.10
N ASN A 84 39.92 -57.60 -15.05
CA ASN A 84 39.53 -58.70 -15.95
C ASN A 84 40.73 -59.20 -16.76
N LYS A 85 41.62 -58.28 -17.19
CA LYS A 85 42.87 -58.62 -17.90
C LYS A 85 43.86 -59.39 -17.02
N ARG A 86 43.89 -59.14 -15.70
CA ARG A 86 44.82 -59.80 -14.75
C ARG A 86 44.35 -61.17 -14.25
N VAL A 87 43.04 -61.34 -13.99
CA VAL A 87 42.52 -62.51 -13.22
C VAL A 87 41.79 -63.53 -14.10
N LYS A 88 41.70 -63.33 -15.44
CA LYS A 88 40.91 -64.16 -16.38
C LYS A 88 39.45 -64.39 -15.93
N LYS A 89 38.89 -63.51 -15.10
CA LYS A 89 37.50 -63.54 -14.64
C LYS A 89 36.77 -62.35 -15.26
N GLN A 90 35.65 -62.58 -15.94
CA GLN A 90 34.85 -61.50 -16.54
C GLN A 90 33.91 -60.90 -15.48
N LEU A 91 34.31 -59.79 -14.87
CA LEU A 91 33.38 -58.95 -14.11
C LEU A 91 32.60 -58.05 -15.08
N PRO A 92 31.28 -57.88 -14.89
CA PRO A 92 30.46 -57.02 -15.74
C PRO A 92 30.84 -55.55 -15.58
N LEU A 93 30.82 -54.80 -16.68
CA LEU A 93 31.00 -53.34 -16.68
C LEU A 93 29.74 -52.66 -16.15
N VAL A 94 29.92 -51.51 -15.51
CA VAL A 94 28.80 -50.65 -15.11
C VAL A 94 28.22 -50.01 -16.37
N PRO A 95 26.89 -50.04 -16.56
CA PRO A 95 26.23 -49.39 -17.70
C PRO A 95 26.59 -47.91 -17.80
N LEU A 96 26.81 -47.43 -19.02
CA LEU A 96 27.03 -46.01 -19.27
C LEU A 96 25.74 -45.22 -19.08
N LEU A 97 25.86 -43.98 -18.63
CA LEU A 97 24.75 -43.05 -18.44
C LEU A 97 24.27 -42.50 -19.81
N THR A 98 23.55 -43.33 -20.55
CA THR A 98 23.05 -43.09 -21.91
C THR A 98 21.59 -43.56 -22.06
N GLY A 99 20.87 -43.03 -23.06
CA GLY A 99 19.49 -43.42 -23.34
C GLY A 99 18.54 -43.17 -22.17
N GLU A 100 17.68 -44.13 -21.87
CA GLU A 100 16.67 -44.06 -20.79
C GLU A 100 17.29 -43.86 -19.40
N HIS A 101 18.46 -44.45 -19.12
CA HIS A 101 19.15 -44.27 -17.83
C HIS A 101 19.56 -42.81 -17.61
N LEU A 102 19.97 -42.10 -18.67
CA LEU A 102 20.31 -40.68 -18.58
C LEU A 102 19.07 -39.83 -18.30
N VAL A 103 17.95 -40.12 -18.96
CA VAL A 103 16.69 -39.39 -18.77
C VAL A 103 16.17 -39.58 -17.35
N THR A 104 16.14 -40.83 -16.88
CA THR A 104 15.72 -41.17 -15.52
C THR A 104 16.61 -40.49 -14.49
N ARG A 105 17.94 -40.57 -14.66
CA ARG A 105 18.88 -39.93 -13.71
C ARG A 105 18.75 -38.41 -13.70
N LYS A 106 18.56 -37.78 -14.87
CA LYS A 106 18.27 -36.33 -14.96
C LYS A 106 17.05 -35.95 -14.13
N SER A 107 15.94 -36.66 -14.32
CA SER A 107 14.69 -36.38 -13.59
C SER A 107 14.87 -36.52 -12.07
N VAL A 108 15.62 -37.53 -11.61
CA VAL A 108 15.94 -37.67 -10.18
C VAL A 108 16.77 -36.50 -9.66
N LEU A 109 17.81 -36.08 -10.40
CA LEU A 109 18.67 -34.95 -10.00
C LEU A 109 17.91 -33.62 -10.03
N GLU A 110 17.02 -33.42 -11.00
CA GLU A 110 16.13 -32.26 -11.06
C GLU A 110 15.22 -32.23 -9.82
N GLU A 111 14.57 -33.34 -9.48
CA GLU A 111 13.72 -33.45 -8.29
C GLU A 111 14.50 -33.24 -6.98
N ASP A 112 15.72 -33.79 -6.86
CA ASP A 112 16.59 -33.59 -5.70
C ASP A 112 16.96 -32.11 -5.53
N PHE A 113 17.26 -31.41 -6.63
CA PHE A 113 17.52 -29.97 -6.61
C PHE A 113 16.29 -29.17 -6.15
N LEU A 114 15.09 -29.49 -6.66
CA LEU A 114 13.86 -28.81 -6.24
C LEU A 114 13.54 -29.04 -4.76
N LYS A 115 13.80 -30.25 -4.23
CA LYS A 115 13.69 -30.54 -2.80
C LYS A 115 14.66 -29.69 -1.98
N GLU A 116 15.89 -29.51 -2.44
CA GLU A 116 16.86 -28.63 -1.78
C GLU A 116 16.38 -27.17 -1.76
N VAL A 117 15.84 -26.67 -2.88
CA VAL A 117 15.23 -25.33 -2.95
C VAL A 117 14.09 -25.19 -1.94
N ALA A 118 13.19 -26.18 -1.85
CA ALA A 118 12.10 -26.19 -0.88
C ALA A 118 12.62 -26.19 0.58
N VAL A 119 13.68 -26.97 0.89
CA VAL A 119 14.34 -26.95 2.21
C VAL A 119 14.93 -25.58 2.54
N GLN A 120 15.52 -24.89 1.55
CA GLN A 120 16.05 -23.54 1.77
C GLN A 120 14.92 -22.54 2.04
N LEU A 121 13.84 -22.59 1.25
CA LEU A 121 12.66 -21.75 1.45
C LEU A 121 12.00 -21.99 2.80
N ALA A 122 11.90 -23.24 3.25
CA ALA A 122 11.35 -23.59 4.56
C ALA A 122 12.08 -22.91 5.72
N LYS A 123 13.41 -22.71 5.59
CA LYS A 123 14.25 -21.99 6.56
C LYS A 123 14.17 -20.46 6.44
N ILE A 124 13.90 -19.97 5.24
CA ILE A 124 13.87 -18.53 4.92
C ILE A 124 12.54 -17.91 5.31
N ILE A 125 11.43 -18.57 4.99
CA ILE A 125 10.09 -18.07 5.27
C ILE A 125 9.79 -18.32 6.75
N PRO A 126 9.53 -17.30 7.58
CA PRO A 126 9.22 -17.52 8.99
C PRO A 126 7.93 -18.33 9.20
N VAL A 127 7.88 -19.12 10.27
CA VAL A 127 6.62 -19.67 10.81
C VAL A 127 6.09 -18.65 11.80
N LEU A 128 4.83 -18.25 11.66
CA LEU A 128 4.16 -17.44 12.66
C LEU A 128 3.30 -18.34 13.53
N THR A 129 3.24 -18.03 14.82
CA THR A 129 2.34 -18.66 15.77
C THR A 129 1.34 -17.64 16.26
N GLY A 130 0.12 -18.10 16.52
CA GLY A 130 -0.95 -17.29 17.09
C GLY A 130 -1.80 -18.10 18.05
N PRO A 131 -2.72 -17.47 18.79
CA PRO A 131 -3.62 -18.17 19.70
C PRO A 131 -4.46 -19.21 18.95
N ASP A 132 -4.55 -20.42 19.49
CA ASP A 132 -5.40 -21.47 18.93
C ASP A 132 -6.89 -21.06 19.10
N PRO A 133 -7.66 -20.96 18.00
CA PRO A 133 -9.08 -20.59 18.05
C PRO A 133 -9.92 -21.51 18.96
N ASP A 134 -9.52 -22.79 19.06
CA ASP A 134 -10.22 -23.81 19.84
C ASP A 134 -9.70 -23.91 21.28
N ASN A 135 -8.49 -23.39 21.56
CA ASN A 135 -7.88 -23.38 22.88
C ASN A 135 -6.95 -22.17 23.08
N SER A 136 -7.53 -21.05 23.53
CA SER A 136 -6.80 -19.78 23.74
C SER A 136 -5.54 -19.84 24.63
N GLY A 137 -5.33 -20.92 25.41
CA GLY A 137 -4.11 -21.13 26.19
C GLY A 137 -2.96 -21.81 25.43
N LYS A 138 -3.15 -22.14 24.15
CA LYS A 138 -2.14 -22.75 23.28
C LYS A 138 -1.86 -21.88 22.07
N GLU A 139 -0.61 -21.90 21.62
CA GLU A 139 -0.25 -21.33 20.32
C GLU A 139 -0.25 -22.40 19.24
N LYS A 140 -0.74 -22.04 18.05
CA LYS A 140 -0.72 -22.87 16.85
C LYS A 140 -0.05 -22.11 15.71
N PRO A 141 0.65 -22.80 14.79
CA PRO A 141 1.10 -22.19 13.55
C PRO A 141 -0.05 -21.56 12.76
N ILE A 142 0.15 -20.32 12.34
CA ILE A 142 -0.77 -19.59 11.45
C ILE A 142 -0.57 -20.11 10.03
N ASP A 143 -1.67 -20.46 9.34
CA ASP A 143 -1.58 -20.99 7.98
C ASP A 143 -1.01 -19.93 7.00
N LEU A 144 -0.07 -20.38 6.15
CA LEU A 144 0.44 -19.66 5.00
C LEU A 144 -0.07 -20.32 3.71
N PHE A 145 -0.96 -19.63 3.02
CA PHE A 145 -1.46 -20.04 1.72
C PHE A 145 -0.53 -19.58 0.61
N ILE A 146 -0.28 -20.44 -0.38
CA ILE A 146 0.57 -20.12 -1.53
C ILE A 146 -0.25 -20.33 -2.80
N THR A 147 -0.43 -19.24 -3.56
CA THR A 147 -0.98 -19.25 -4.92
C THR A 147 0.16 -18.91 -5.87
N THR A 148 0.62 -19.87 -6.66
CA THR A 148 1.70 -19.65 -7.63
C THR A 148 1.22 -18.87 -8.85
N SER A 149 2.14 -18.19 -9.52
CA SER A 149 1.93 -17.43 -10.74
C SER A 149 2.60 -18.13 -11.91
N PRO A 150 1.86 -18.67 -12.89
CA PRO A 150 2.47 -19.27 -14.07
C PRO A 150 3.41 -18.33 -14.85
N ALA A 151 3.22 -17.00 -14.73
CA ALA A 151 4.09 -16.02 -15.37
C ALA A 151 5.45 -15.81 -14.68
N PHE A 152 5.56 -16.13 -13.38
CA PHE A 152 6.78 -15.93 -12.58
C PHE A 152 7.40 -17.23 -12.07
N ASP A 153 6.55 -18.10 -11.54
CA ASP A 153 6.89 -19.36 -10.90
C ASP A 153 7.02 -20.51 -11.90
N GLY A 154 6.16 -20.51 -12.94
CA GLY A 154 6.02 -21.62 -13.89
C GLY A 154 5.74 -22.96 -13.20
N ASP A 155 5.96 -24.05 -13.93
CA ASP A 155 5.74 -25.41 -13.41
C ASP A 155 6.73 -25.75 -12.28
N ILE A 156 7.93 -25.17 -12.34
CA ILE A 156 9.00 -25.38 -11.34
C ILE A 156 8.57 -24.81 -9.99
N GLY A 157 8.05 -23.59 -9.97
CA GLY A 157 7.64 -22.94 -8.73
C GLY A 157 6.40 -23.58 -8.12
N GLU A 158 5.49 -24.11 -8.95
CA GLU A 158 4.39 -24.95 -8.46
C GLU A 158 4.90 -26.22 -7.78
N ARG A 159 5.86 -26.94 -8.41
CA ARG A 159 6.45 -28.13 -7.79
C ARG A 159 7.19 -27.80 -6.50
N VAL A 160 7.94 -26.70 -6.46
CA VAL A 160 8.63 -26.22 -5.25
C VAL A 160 7.62 -25.89 -4.14
N ALA A 161 6.48 -25.28 -4.46
CA ALA A 161 5.43 -24.98 -3.48
C ALA A 161 4.84 -26.27 -2.85
N GLN A 162 4.60 -27.31 -3.66
CA GLN A 162 4.14 -28.62 -3.19
C GLN A 162 5.17 -29.28 -2.27
N LEU A 163 6.44 -29.34 -2.69
CA LEU A 163 7.52 -29.89 -1.86
C LEU A 163 7.72 -29.10 -0.56
N LEU A 164 7.45 -27.79 -0.58
CA LEU A 164 7.50 -26.94 0.60
C LEU A 164 6.35 -27.26 1.58
N SER A 165 5.12 -27.52 1.10
CA SER A 165 4.00 -27.91 1.97
C SER A 165 4.14 -29.33 2.54
N GLU A 166 4.80 -30.24 1.81
CA GLU A 166 5.18 -31.56 2.34
C GLU A 166 6.14 -31.44 3.54
N GLN A 167 6.97 -30.38 3.59
CA GLN A 167 7.92 -30.13 4.68
C GLN A 167 7.33 -29.35 5.85
N ARG A 168 6.25 -28.59 5.63
CA ARG A 168 5.71 -27.62 6.59
C ARG A 168 4.19 -27.74 6.70
N SER A 169 3.72 -28.14 7.87
CA SER A 169 2.30 -28.36 8.15
C SER A 169 1.46 -27.08 8.19
N ASP A 170 2.08 -25.90 8.30
CA ASP A 170 1.42 -24.60 8.24
C ASP A 170 1.21 -24.09 6.80
N ILE A 171 1.81 -24.74 5.79
CA ILE A 171 1.72 -24.29 4.40
C ILE A 171 0.60 -25.03 3.67
N ARG A 172 -0.16 -24.27 2.89
CA ARG A 172 -1.25 -24.76 2.03
C ARG A 172 -1.05 -24.26 0.60
N VAL A 173 -0.87 -25.17 -0.34
CA VAL A 173 -0.75 -24.81 -1.76
C VAL A 173 -2.14 -24.78 -2.39
N TRP A 174 -2.43 -23.70 -3.09
CA TRP A 174 -3.69 -23.44 -3.76
C TRP A 174 -3.48 -23.37 -5.28
N ASN A 175 -4.57 -23.27 -6.05
CA ASN A 175 -4.51 -23.34 -7.51
C ASN A 175 -3.62 -22.25 -8.11
N ALA A 176 -2.79 -22.64 -9.09
CA ALA A 176 -1.97 -21.71 -9.86
C ALA A 176 -2.83 -20.67 -10.60
N GLY A 177 -2.37 -19.42 -10.65
CA GLY A 177 -3.08 -18.32 -11.33
C GLY A 177 -4.20 -17.65 -10.52
N GLY A 178 -4.66 -18.27 -9.43
CA GLY A 178 -5.61 -17.65 -8.50
C GLY A 178 -6.82 -18.47 -8.13
N ASP A 179 -7.36 -18.19 -6.95
CA ASP A 179 -8.34 -19.04 -6.26
C ASP A 179 -9.12 -18.27 -5.17
N ARG A 180 -10.22 -18.86 -4.68
CA ARG A 180 -11.27 -18.20 -3.88
C ARG A 180 -11.16 -18.53 -2.39
N PHE A 181 -10.85 -17.53 -1.57
CA PHE A 181 -10.54 -17.70 -0.14
C PHE A 181 -11.73 -17.30 0.73
N PRO A 182 -12.49 -18.25 1.28
CA PRO A 182 -13.54 -17.95 2.25
C PRO A 182 -12.93 -17.57 3.60
N VAL A 183 -13.18 -16.34 4.04
CA VAL A 183 -12.78 -15.82 5.35
C VAL A 183 -13.86 -16.15 6.36
N LYS A 184 -13.78 -17.35 6.93
CA LYS A 184 -14.84 -17.93 7.78
C LYS A 184 -15.30 -17.01 8.91
N TYR A 185 -14.37 -16.32 9.59
CA TYR A 185 -14.65 -15.46 10.74
C TYR A 185 -15.60 -14.28 10.47
N VAL A 186 -15.70 -13.85 9.21
CA VAL A 186 -16.50 -12.67 8.80
C VAL A 186 -17.46 -12.99 7.64
N ASN A 187 -17.56 -14.25 7.22
CA ASN A 187 -18.35 -14.69 6.08
C ASN A 187 -18.12 -13.85 4.81
N LYS A 188 -16.83 -13.58 4.51
CA LYS A 188 -16.40 -12.85 3.32
C LYS A 188 -15.66 -13.78 2.37
N LEU A 189 -15.66 -13.43 1.09
CA LEU A 189 -14.96 -14.18 0.06
C LEU A 189 -13.96 -13.29 -0.66
N LEU A 190 -12.69 -13.66 -0.59
CA LEU A 190 -11.65 -13.03 -1.40
C LEU A 190 -11.44 -13.84 -2.67
N TRP A 191 -11.06 -13.19 -3.75
CA TRP A 191 -10.47 -13.87 -4.90
C TRP A 191 -9.05 -13.38 -5.11
N VAL A 192 -8.09 -14.22 -4.73
CA VAL A 192 -6.68 -13.93 -4.88
C VAL A 192 -6.26 -14.32 -6.28
N LEU A 193 -5.66 -13.41 -7.04
CA LEU A 193 -5.28 -13.60 -8.43
C LEU A 193 -3.80 -13.28 -8.65
N THR A 194 -3.19 -14.01 -9.57
CA THR A 194 -1.82 -13.79 -10.01
C THR A 194 -1.76 -13.78 -11.54
N PRO A 195 -0.72 -13.17 -12.15
CA PRO A 195 -0.59 -13.22 -13.59
C PRO A 195 -0.29 -14.64 -14.08
N VAL A 196 -0.98 -15.06 -15.14
CA VAL A 196 -0.77 -16.32 -15.87
C VAL A 196 0.07 -16.07 -17.12
N LYS A 197 0.03 -14.84 -17.68
CA LYS A 197 0.80 -14.46 -18.88
C LYS A 197 1.66 -13.22 -18.62
N ALA A 198 2.92 -13.27 -19.02
CA ALA A 198 3.87 -12.15 -18.89
C ALA A 198 3.46 -10.88 -19.66
N VAL A 199 2.61 -10.99 -20.69
CA VAL A 199 2.10 -9.83 -21.47
C VAL A 199 1.25 -8.88 -20.64
N TRP A 200 0.66 -9.36 -19.54
CA TRP A 200 -0.17 -8.54 -18.66
C TRP A 200 0.62 -7.47 -17.93
N MET A 201 1.94 -7.63 -17.82
CA MET A 201 2.86 -6.70 -17.16
C MET A 201 3.31 -5.54 -18.08
N ARG A 202 2.54 -5.20 -19.12
CA ARG A 202 2.83 -4.06 -20.01
C ARG A 202 1.81 -2.94 -19.75
N GLY A 203 2.29 -1.73 -19.52
CA GLY A 203 1.50 -0.52 -19.32
C GLY A 203 2.26 0.51 -18.50
N ASP A 204 1.87 1.77 -18.59
CA ASP A 204 2.54 2.87 -17.89
C ASP A 204 1.96 3.12 -16.49
N TYR A 205 0.74 2.65 -16.24
CA TYR A 205 0.00 2.91 -15.01
C TYR A 205 -0.28 1.65 -14.21
N TYR A 206 -0.25 1.76 -12.89
CA TYR A 206 -0.28 0.64 -11.96
C TYR A 206 -1.54 -0.22 -12.07
N SER A 207 -2.73 0.37 -12.25
CA SER A 207 -3.97 -0.41 -12.31
C SER A 207 -4.17 -1.18 -13.62
N THR A 208 -3.47 -0.79 -14.70
CA THR A 208 -3.68 -1.36 -16.05
C THR A 208 -3.52 -2.88 -16.06
N ALA A 209 -2.43 -3.38 -15.47
CA ALA A 209 -2.12 -4.80 -15.42
C ALA A 209 -3.03 -5.54 -14.45
N VAL A 210 -3.28 -4.94 -13.28
CA VAL A 210 -4.12 -5.48 -12.21
C VAL A 210 -5.55 -5.70 -12.68
N GLU A 211 -6.18 -4.67 -13.23
CA GLU A 211 -7.55 -4.74 -13.74
C GLU A 211 -7.69 -5.73 -14.90
N ARG A 212 -6.65 -5.87 -15.73
CA ARG A 212 -6.67 -6.83 -16.85
C ARG A 212 -6.78 -8.26 -16.34
N VAL A 213 -6.04 -8.63 -15.30
CA VAL A 213 -6.13 -9.96 -14.66
C VAL A 213 -7.54 -10.21 -14.15
N ILE A 214 -8.14 -9.23 -13.47
CA ILE A 214 -9.51 -9.34 -12.96
C ILE A 214 -10.50 -9.50 -14.11
N LYS A 215 -10.45 -8.63 -15.12
CA LYS A 215 -11.36 -8.65 -16.28
C LYS A 215 -11.27 -9.96 -17.06
N ASP A 216 -10.07 -10.48 -17.28
CA ASP A 216 -9.88 -11.77 -17.95
C ASP A 216 -10.46 -12.90 -17.09
N LYS A 217 -10.22 -12.91 -15.77
CA LYS A 217 -10.80 -13.91 -14.88
C LYS A 217 -12.32 -13.87 -14.84
N THR A 218 -12.92 -12.68 -14.77
CA THR A 218 -14.37 -12.50 -14.81
C THR A 218 -14.98 -13.05 -16.10
N LYS A 219 -14.27 -12.98 -17.23
CA LYS A 219 -14.74 -13.55 -18.52
C LYS A 219 -14.60 -15.06 -18.61
N GLN A 220 -13.70 -15.65 -17.82
CA GLN A 220 -13.40 -17.09 -17.85
C GLN A 220 -14.31 -17.93 -16.94
N THR A 221 -15.16 -17.30 -16.13
CA THR A 221 -15.90 -17.97 -15.06
C THR A 221 -17.37 -17.61 -15.06
N SER A 222 -18.23 -18.57 -14.70
CA SER A 222 -19.64 -18.35 -14.37
C SER A 222 -19.88 -18.06 -12.89
N GLN A 223 -18.83 -18.12 -12.06
CA GLN A 223 -18.93 -17.90 -10.63
C GLN A 223 -19.22 -16.43 -10.30
N SER A 224 -19.97 -16.20 -9.22
CA SER A 224 -20.25 -14.85 -8.73
C SER A 224 -18.99 -14.08 -8.34
N SER A 225 -19.06 -12.76 -8.44
CA SER A 225 -18.00 -11.86 -7.96
C SER A 225 -17.71 -12.10 -6.46
N PRO A 226 -16.45 -11.99 -6.03
CA PRO A 226 -16.06 -12.03 -4.62
C PRO A 226 -16.46 -10.72 -3.93
N ASP A 227 -16.31 -10.67 -2.59
CA ASP A 227 -16.38 -9.41 -1.87
C ASP A 227 -15.24 -8.48 -2.28
N ILE A 228 -14.03 -9.01 -2.49
CA ILE A 228 -12.86 -8.24 -2.95
C ILE A 228 -11.89 -9.11 -3.76
N TYR A 229 -11.30 -8.55 -4.80
CA TYR A 229 -10.18 -9.14 -5.52
C TYR A 229 -8.85 -8.71 -4.89
N VAL A 230 -7.90 -9.64 -4.71
CA VAL A 230 -6.55 -9.34 -4.24
C VAL A 230 -5.57 -9.77 -5.31
N VAL A 231 -4.77 -8.85 -5.85
CA VAL A 231 -3.91 -9.14 -7.00
C VAL A 231 -2.45 -8.93 -6.67
N GLY A 232 -1.65 -9.98 -6.80
CA GLY A 232 -0.19 -9.91 -6.65
C GLY A 232 0.55 -9.99 -7.97
N GLY A 233 1.87 -9.81 -7.91
CA GLY A 233 2.80 -10.02 -9.03
C GLY A 233 3.29 -8.74 -9.70
N PHE A 234 2.66 -7.59 -9.45
CA PHE A 234 2.95 -6.36 -10.21
C PHE A 234 3.81 -5.34 -9.46
N GLY A 235 4.18 -5.59 -8.20
CA GLY A 235 4.99 -4.63 -7.45
C GLY A 235 4.33 -3.25 -7.36
N SER A 236 3.02 -3.22 -7.15
CA SER A 236 2.19 -2.01 -7.02
C SER A 236 1.28 -2.13 -5.80
N SER A 237 0.85 -1.01 -5.24
CA SER A 237 -0.09 -0.96 -4.12
C SER A 237 -1.23 -0.01 -4.47
N ILE A 238 -2.43 -0.58 -4.54
CA ILE A 238 -3.67 0.09 -4.95
C ILE A 238 -4.78 -0.38 -4.03
N HIS A 239 -5.68 0.51 -3.65
CA HIS A 239 -6.97 0.19 -3.05
C HIS A 239 -8.08 0.88 -3.82
N LYS A 240 -8.92 0.09 -4.50
CA LYS A 240 -10.04 0.57 -5.31
C LYS A 240 -11.35 0.04 -4.72
N PRO A 241 -12.23 0.91 -4.17
CA PRO A 241 -13.56 0.51 -3.72
C PRO A 241 -14.48 0.20 -4.90
N LYS A 242 -15.67 -0.32 -4.56
CA LYS A 242 -16.74 -0.61 -5.52
C LYS A 242 -17.56 0.65 -5.76
N GLY A 243 -17.96 0.86 -7.02
CA GLY A 243 -18.87 1.92 -7.45
C GLY A 243 -18.74 2.14 -8.96
N GLU A 244 -17.70 2.87 -9.40
CA GLU A 244 -17.39 3.03 -10.82
C GLU A 244 -17.08 1.69 -11.49
N LEU A 245 -16.32 0.84 -10.79
CA LEU A 245 -16.19 -0.57 -11.13
C LEU A 245 -17.24 -1.40 -10.39
N LYS A 246 -17.77 -2.41 -11.08
CA LYS A 246 -18.70 -3.39 -10.50
C LYS A 246 -18.09 -4.27 -9.39
N TYR A 247 -16.78 -4.15 -9.17
CA TYR A 247 -15.98 -4.89 -8.20
C TYR A 247 -15.02 -3.94 -7.50
N GLN A 248 -14.54 -4.36 -6.33
CA GLN A 248 -13.44 -3.71 -5.62
C GLN A 248 -12.22 -4.61 -5.63
N TYR A 249 -11.04 -4.00 -5.52
CA TYR A 249 -9.79 -4.75 -5.50
C TYR A 249 -8.69 -4.02 -4.74
N CYS A 250 -7.68 -4.79 -4.33
CA CYS A 250 -6.39 -4.27 -3.94
C CYS A 250 -5.26 -4.97 -4.69
N SER A 251 -4.13 -4.28 -4.85
CA SER A 251 -2.89 -4.89 -5.33
C SER A 251 -1.83 -4.94 -4.24
N VAL A 252 -1.00 -5.97 -4.29
CA VAL A 252 -0.02 -6.28 -3.24
C VAL A 252 1.40 -5.90 -3.71
N PRO A 253 2.18 -5.17 -2.89
CA PRO A 253 3.56 -4.81 -3.22
C PRO A 253 4.47 -6.04 -3.30
N ALA A 254 5.63 -5.89 -3.94
CA ALA A 254 6.62 -6.96 -4.03
C ALA A 254 7.42 -7.10 -2.72
N CYS A 255 7.89 -8.29 -2.40
CA CYS A 255 8.69 -8.57 -1.19
C CYS A 255 10.13 -8.96 -1.53
N HIS A 256 10.68 -8.31 -2.56
CA HIS A 256 12.05 -8.43 -3.00
C HIS A 256 12.52 -7.09 -3.59
N ARG A 257 13.83 -6.94 -3.81
CA ARG A 257 14.39 -5.80 -4.53
C ARG A 257 14.05 -5.90 -6.01
N LEU A 258 13.28 -4.94 -6.52
CA LEU A 258 13.05 -4.77 -7.96
C LEU A 258 14.36 -4.38 -8.66
N GLU A 259 14.83 -5.19 -9.61
CA GLU A 259 16.08 -4.93 -10.35
C GLU A 259 15.84 -4.42 -11.78
N GLU A 260 14.90 -5.01 -12.49
CA GLU A 260 14.38 -4.51 -13.77
C GLU A 260 13.00 -3.92 -13.51
N THR A 261 12.95 -2.67 -13.07
CA THR A 261 11.69 -1.96 -12.85
C THR A 261 11.08 -1.58 -14.19
N ARG A 262 9.82 -1.98 -14.41
CA ARG A 262 9.00 -1.40 -15.48
C ARG A 262 8.39 -0.10 -14.97
N VAL A 263 7.88 0.74 -15.87
CA VAL A 263 7.25 2.01 -15.52
C VAL A 263 6.12 1.82 -14.48
N ASN A 264 5.45 0.66 -14.52
CA ASN A 264 4.36 0.30 -13.63
C ASN A 264 4.75 -0.67 -12.48
N GLU A 265 6.02 -0.77 -12.08
CA GLU A 265 6.45 -1.52 -10.89
C GLU A 265 7.36 -0.64 -10.02
N ASN A 266 6.94 -0.38 -8.77
CA ASN A 266 7.69 0.52 -7.90
C ASN A 266 7.63 0.13 -6.42
N GLN A 267 6.65 -0.63 -5.97
CA GLN A 267 6.39 -0.87 -4.55
C GLN A 267 7.09 -2.12 -4.01
N ILE A 268 7.78 -1.95 -2.87
CA ILE A 268 8.38 -3.04 -2.09
C ILE A 268 7.83 -2.97 -0.66
N GLY A 269 7.20 -4.05 -0.19
CA GLY A 269 6.45 -4.04 1.06
C GLY A 269 5.64 -5.30 1.30
N VAL A 270 4.69 -5.17 2.24
CA VAL A 270 3.62 -6.14 2.49
C VAL A 270 2.30 -5.40 2.75
N SER A 271 1.18 -6.09 2.61
CA SER A 271 -0.14 -5.49 2.89
C SER A 271 -0.93 -6.31 3.90
N VAL A 272 -1.83 -5.66 4.62
CA VAL A 272 -2.79 -6.30 5.53
C VAL A 272 -4.19 -5.81 5.19
N LEU A 273 -5.11 -6.75 4.99
CA LEU A 273 -6.54 -6.47 4.88
C LEU A 273 -7.23 -6.82 6.20
N GLU A 274 -7.96 -5.88 6.77
CA GLU A 274 -8.75 -6.08 7.97
C GLU A 274 -10.24 -5.95 7.67
N PHE A 275 -11.02 -6.95 8.08
CA PHE A 275 -12.46 -6.88 8.24
C PHE A 275 -12.76 -6.68 9.73
N PRO A 276 -13.18 -5.48 10.15
CA PRO A 276 -13.49 -5.21 11.55
C PRO A 276 -14.62 -6.09 12.09
N ALA A 277 -14.55 -6.43 13.38
CA ALA A 277 -15.53 -7.29 14.05
C ALA A 277 -16.95 -6.69 14.08
N ASP A 278 -17.04 -5.36 14.05
CA ASP A 278 -18.31 -4.63 14.06
C ASP A 278 -18.98 -4.52 12.68
N GLY A 279 -18.45 -5.21 11.67
CA GLY A 279 -19.02 -5.26 10.32
C GLY A 279 -18.85 -3.98 9.50
N SER A 280 -18.05 -3.03 9.98
CA SER A 280 -17.74 -1.81 9.22
C SER A 280 -16.85 -2.05 8.01
N GLN A 281 -16.62 -0.97 7.24
CA GLN A 281 -15.79 -1.00 6.05
C GLN A 281 -14.41 -1.60 6.34
N HIS A 282 -13.94 -2.44 5.42
CA HIS A 282 -12.61 -3.03 5.52
C HIS A 282 -11.51 -1.97 5.45
N LEU A 283 -10.41 -2.23 6.16
CA LEU A 283 -9.22 -1.38 6.18
C LEU A 283 -8.12 -2.08 5.37
N PHE A 284 -7.43 -1.33 4.52
CA PHE A 284 -6.29 -1.84 3.76
C PHE A 284 -5.02 -1.10 4.16
N ARG A 285 -4.05 -1.83 4.72
CA ARG A 285 -2.76 -1.31 5.16
C ARG A 285 -1.66 -1.73 4.20
N THR A 286 -0.78 -0.80 3.86
CA THR A 286 0.43 -1.04 3.09
C THR A 286 1.63 -0.63 3.92
N TYR A 287 2.56 -1.56 4.13
CA TYR A 287 3.81 -1.31 4.83
C TYR A 287 4.97 -1.18 3.84
N ASN A 288 5.64 -0.03 3.88
CA ASN A 288 6.78 0.26 3.00
C ASN A 288 8.06 -0.40 3.53
N LEU A 289 8.71 -1.21 2.69
CA LEU A 289 10.03 -1.80 2.95
C LEU A 289 11.08 -1.32 1.93
N LYS A 290 10.69 -0.47 0.96
CA LYS A 290 11.58 0.02 -0.09
C LYS A 290 12.66 0.97 0.42
N ASP A 291 12.39 1.72 1.49
CA ASP A 291 13.42 2.53 2.13
C ASP A 291 14.59 1.69 2.65
N MET A 292 14.32 0.52 3.23
CA MET A 292 15.36 -0.39 3.70
C MET A 292 16.19 -0.94 2.54
N VAL A 293 15.54 -1.29 1.44
CA VAL A 293 16.19 -1.88 0.26
C VAL A 293 16.99 -0.84 -0.53
N SER A 294 16.42 0.35 -0.76
CA SER A 294 17.08 1.43 -1.50
C SER A 294 18.35 1.91 -0.83
N LYS A 295 18.38 1.90 0.51
CA LYS A 295 19.54 2.28 1.33
C LYS A 295 20.38 1.08 1.77
N GLU A 296 20.18 -0.13 1.25
CA GLU A 296 20.72 -1.35 1.89
C GLU A 296 22.25 -1.37 2.09
N LEU A 297 23.02 -0.74 1.19
CA LEU A 297 24.47 -0.73 1.27
C LEU A 297 25.00 0.13 2.44
N SER A 298 24.18 1.03 2.98
CA SER A 298 24.52 1.83 4.16
C SER A 298 24.62 1.00 5.45
N PHE A 299 24.00 -0.18 5.49
CA PHE A 299 24.11 -1.11 6.62
C PHE A 299 25.43 -1.90 6.62
N ILE A 300 26.26 -1.70 5.59
CA ILE A 300 27.61 -2.26 5.53
C ILE A 300 28.55 -1.33 6.27
N VAL A 301 29.18 -1.83 7.34
CA VAL A 301 30.20 -1.08 8.09
C VAL A 301 31.59 -1.60 7.75
N PRO A 302 32.64 -0.75 7.81
CA PRO A 302 34.01 -1.21 7.64
C PRO A 302 34.39 -2.23 8.72
N PRO A 303 35.16 -3.29 8.36
CA PRO A 303 35.58 -4.28 9.32
C PRO A 303 36.59 -3.70 10.32
N GLU A 304 36.68 -4.31 11.49
CA GLU A 304 37.63 -3.90 12.53
C GLU A 304 39.08 -3.89 11.99
N GLY A 305 39.83 -2.84 12.36
CA GLY A 305 41.18 -2.60 11.86
C GLY A 305 41.26 -2.27 10.36
N ALA A 306 40.18 -1.82 9.73
CA ALA A 306 40.24 -1.24 8.37
C ALA A 306 40.98 0.11 8.38
N SER A 307 41.97 0.25 7.50
CA SER A 307 42.70 1.50 7.28
C SER A 307 41.82 2.60 6.67
N SER A 308 42.30 3.85 6.69
CA SER A 308 41.61 4.99 6.09
C SER A 308 41.36 4.79 4.58
N ILE A 309 42.34 4.28 3.84
CA ILE A 309 42.20 3.95 2.42
C ILE A 309 41.08 2.91 2.21
N GLN A 310 41.08 1.86 3.01
CA GLN A 310 40.08 0.80 2.92
C GLN A 310 38.67 1.30 3.21
N LYS A 311 38.50 2.15 4.24
CA LYS A 311 37.23 2.81 4.53
C LYS A 311 36.74 3.63 3.33
N LYS A 312 37.61 4.41 2.70
CA LYS A 312 37.25 5.18 1.50
C LYS A 312 36.92 4.30 0.30
N MET A 313 37.62 3.18 0.10
CA MET A 313 37.27 2.19 -0.95
C MET A 313 35.88 1.59 -0.73
N ILE A 314 35.50 1.31 0.51
CA ILE A 314 34.16 0.82 0.87
C ILE A 314 33.10 1.85 0.48
N GLU A 315 33.31 3.12 0.82
CA GLU A 315 32.37 4.19 0.45
C GLU A 315 32.27 4.39 -1.07
N ILE A 316 33.38 4.27 -1.82
CA ILE A 316 33.36 4.28 -3.30
C ILE A 316 32.49 3.15 -3.84
N MET A 317 32.61 1.93 -3.30
CA MET A 317 31.78 0.81 -3.75
C MET A 317 30.30 1.04 -3.41
N LYS A 318 29.98 1.56 -2.22
CA LYS A 318 28.59 1.90 -1.86
C LYS A 318 27.98 2.92 -2.83
N ALA A 319 28.73 3.94 -3.22
CA ALA A 319 28.24 5.01 -4.08
C ALA A 319 28.21 4.64 -5.57
N LYS A 320 29.25 3.96 -6.08
CA LYS A 320 29.44 3.70 -7.53
C LYS A 320 29.15 2.28 -7.95
N GLY A 321 28.90 1.36 -7.02
CA GLY A 321 28.73 -0.05 -7.32
C GLY A 321 30.07 -0.73 -7.64
N TRP A 322 30.07 -1.60 -8.65
CA TRP A 322 31.26 -2.35 -9.08
C TRP A 322 32.39 -1.42 -9.53
N ALA A 323 33.51 -1.43 -8.82
CA ALA A 323 34.64 -0.53 -9.06
C ALA A 323 35.86 -1.27 -9.62
N THR A 324 36.54 -0.67 -10.59
CA THR A 324 37.83 -1.17 -11.08
C THR A 324 38.96 -0.63 -10.21
N ARG A 325 40.13 -1.26 -10.31
CA ARG A 325 41.37 -0.73 -9.71
C ARG A 325 41.64 0.73 -10.09
N GLY A 326 41.42 1.09 -11.36
CA GLY A 326 41.64 2.45 -11.86
C GLY A 326 40.75 3.50 -11.19
N ILE A 327 39.49 3.15 -10.88
CA ILE A 327 38.58 4.04 -10.14
C ILE A 327 39.16 4.34 -8.76
N PHE A 328 39.64 3.32 -8.02
CA PHE A 328 40.22 3.55 -6.70
C PHE A 328 41.47 4.42 -6.74
N ILE A 329 42.35 4.20 -7.72
CA ILE A 329 43.56 5.02 -7.92
C ILE A 329 43.18 6.49 -8.16
N SER A 330 42.24 6.72 -9.08
CA SER A 330 41.80 8.06 -9.47
C SER A 330 41.11 8.81 -8.34
N GLU A 331 40.17 8.18 -7.64
CA GLU A 331 39.34 8.82 -6.62
C GLU A 331 40.09 9.03 -5.29
N LEU A 332 41.05 8.15 -4.98
CA LEU A 332 41.80 8.21 -3.72
C LEU A 332 43.16 8.91 -3.85
N GLY A 333 43.65 9.13 -5.07
CA GLY A 333 44.98 9.71 -5.32
C GLY A 333 46.12 8.83 -4.83
N ILE A 334 45.95 7.51 -4.86
CA ILE A 334 46.91 6.52 -4.34
C ILE A 334 47.62 5.77 -5.48
N SER A 335 48.78 5.20 -5.21
CA SER A 335 49.46 4.34 -6.18
C SER A 335 48.71 3.02 -6.39
N GLY A 336 48.94 2.40 -7.55
CA GLY A 336 48.35 1.10 -7.84
C GLY A 336 48.76 0.00 -6.86
N LYS A 337 50.01 0.00 -6.39
CA LYS A 337 50.49 -0.96 -5.38
C LYS A 337 49.75 -0.82 -4.05
N GLU A 338 49.46 0.41 -3.63
CA GLU A 338 48.69 0.68 -2.41
C GLU A 338 47.25 0.22 -2.56
N ALA A 339 46.64 0.45 -3.73
CA ALA A 339 45.29 -0.02 -4.01
C ALA A 339 45.19 -1.55 -3.95
N ASP A 340 46.14 -2.25 -4.61
CA ASP A 340 46.19 -3.71 -4.63
C ASP A 340 46.36 -4.28 -3.22
N LYS A 341 47.30 -3.74 -2.43
CA LYS A 341 47.53 -4.16 -1.03
C LYS A 341 46.28 -3.93 -0.16
N ALA A 342 45.59 -2.81 -0.33
CA ALA A 342 44.39 -2.49 0.43
C ALA A 342 43.22 -3.44 0.09
N LEU A 343 43.02 -3.74 -1.18
CA LEU A 343 41.98 -4.66 -1.68
C LEU A 343 42.25 -6.10 -1.26
N GLU A 344 43.48 -6.60 -1.42
CA GLU A 344 43.86 -7.94 -0.96
C GLU A 344 43.65 -8.08 0.56
N SER A 345 43.99 -7.05 1.32
CA SER A 345 43.75 -7.03 2.76
C SER A 345 42.25 -7.07 3.09
N LEU A 346 41.41 -6.31 2.38
CA LEU A 346 39.96 -6.33 2.57
C LEU A 346 39.33 -7.68 2.20
N MET A 347 39.78 -8.30 1.10
CA MET A 347 39.30 -9.61 0.66
C MET A 347 39.62 -10.72 1.66
N LYS A 348 40.69 -10.57 2.46
CA LYS A 348 41.07 -11.50 3.53
C LYS A 348 40.29 -11.26 4.84
N LYS A 349 39.56 -10.16 4.99
CA LYS A 349 38.78 -9.87 6.21
C LYS A 349 37.58 -10.83 6.28
N LYS A 350 37.41 -11.49 7.43
CA LYS A 350 36.28 -12.38 7.69
C LYS A 350 34.97 -11.59 7.68
N THR A 351 33.96 -12.14 7.02
CA THR A 351 32.59 -11.63 7.06
C THR A 351 32.04 -11.71 8.49
N PHE A 352 31.17 -10.78 8.86
CA PHE A 352 30.54 -10.79 10.17
C PHE A 352 29.20 -10.06 10.19
N ARG A 353 28.51 -10.29 11.30
CA ARG A 353 27.20 -9.77 11.61
C ARG A 353 27.12 -9.58 13.13
N ARG A 354 27.06 -8.34 13.61
CA ARG A 354 27.03 -8.03 15.05
C ARG A 354 26.20 -6.79 15.31
N ASN A 355 25.21 -6.85 16.21
CA ASN A 355 24.45 -5.67 16.66
C ASN A 355 23.91 -4.74 15.54
N GLY A 356 23.45 -5.29 14.41
CA GLY A 356 22.98 -4.49 13.27
C GLY A 356 24.08 -4.04 12.29
N GLU A 357 25.35 -4.25 12.65
CA GLU A 357 26.50 -4.07 11.77
C GLU A 357 26.70 -5.30 10.87
N ASN A 358 27.08 -5.04 9.62
CA ASN A 358 27.31 -6.07 8.63
C ASN A 358 28.63 -5.84 7.88
N TRP A 359 29.39 -6.91 7.66
CA TRP A 359 30.49 -6.93 6.69
C TRP A 359 30.32 -8.12 5.74
N PRO A 360 29.97 -7.89 4.46
CA PRO A 360 29.74 -8.95 3.49
C PRO A 360 31.03 -9.49 2.87
N GLY A 361 32.18 -8.82 3.07
CA GLY A 361 33.41 -9.13 2.34
C GLY A 361 33.40 -8.55 0.92
N ILE A 362 34.52 -8.71 0.21
CA ILE A 362 34.73 -8.22 -1.15
C ILE A 362 35.02 -9.38 -2.09
N VAL A 363 34.37 -9.37 -3.25
CA VAL A 363 34.57 -10.31 -4.35
C VAL A 363 35.22 -9.60 -5.52
N PHE A 364 36.23 -10.26 -6.11
CA PHE A 364 36.83 -9.84 -7.36
C PHE A 364 36.26 -10.63 -8.53
N LYS A 365 35.75 -9.93 -9.54
CA LYS A 365 35.20 -10.54 -10.75
C LYS A 365 36.24 -10.50 -11.87
N GLU A 366 36.90 -11.63 -12.07
CA GLU A 366 38.04 -11.78 -12.99
C GLU A 366 37.73 -11.30 -14.41
N LYS A 367 36.58 -11.67 -14.98
CA LYS A 367 36.21 -11.30 -16.36
C LYS A 367 36.09 -9.79 -16.58
N SER A 368 35.63 -9.05 -15.58
CA SER A 368 35.43 -7.59 -15.69
C SER A 368 36.49 -6.79 -14.95
N LYS A 369 37.40 -7.43 -14.22
CA LYS A 369 38.42 -6.81 -13.37
C LYS A 369 37.83 -5.77 -12.40
N LYS A 370 36.68 -6.09 -11.82
CA LYS A 370 35.93 -5.23 -10.89
C LYS A 370 35.82 -5.88 -9.52
N TYR A 371 35.80 -5.05 -8.49
CA TYR A 371 35.61 -5.41 -7.09
C TYR A 371 34.24 -4.92 -6.62
N TYR A 372 33.58 -5.73 -5.81
CA TYR A 372 32.34 -5.33 -5.16
C TYR A 372 32.05 -6.17 -3.92
N PHE A 373 31.01 -5.82 -3.17
CA PHE A 373 30.55 -6.61 -2.03
C PHE A 373 30.06 -8.00 -2.48
N ASP A 374 30.18 -9.00 -1.60
CA ASP A 374 29.55 -10.31 -1.83
C ASP A 374 28.03 -10.15 -1.84
N LEU A 375 27.45 -10.24 -3.05
CA LEU A 375 26.02 -10.10 -3.26
C LEU A 375 25.22 -11.26 -2.68
N ASN A 376 25.78 -12.47 -2.61
CA ASN A 376 25.08 -13.59 -1.99
C ASN A 376 24.92 -13.35 -0.49
N TYR A 377 25.95 -12.76 0.13
CA TYR A 377 25.86 -12.33 1.52
C TYR A 377 24.79 -11.25 1.70
N VAL A 378 24.77 -10.25 0.82
CA VAL A 378 23.75 -9.19 0.84
C VAL A 378 22.33 -9.76 0.73
N GLN A 379 22.12 -10.73 -0.13
CA GLN A 379 20.82 -11.37 -0.34
C GLN A 379 20.35 -12.21 0.86
N ARG A 380 21.26 -12.97 1.49
CA ARG A 380 20.89 -13.96 2.52
C ARG A 380 21.07 -13.47 3.96
N TYR A 381 22.07 -12.64 4.23
CA TYR A 381 22.55 -12.44 5.61
C TYR A 381 22.53 -11.00 6.10
N LEU A 382 22.56 -10.01 5.19
CA LEU A 382 22.52 -8.58 5.54
C LEU A 382 21.25 -8.27 6.32
N LYS A 383 21.34 -7.82 7.57
CA LYS A 383 20.17 -7.32 8.33
C LYS A 383 20.05 -5.82 8.21
N TYR A 384 18.81 -5.39 8.05
CA TYR A 384 18.42 -3.99 8.14
C TYR A 384 18.17 -3.64 9.61
N ALA A 385 18.68 -2.49 10.05
CA ALA A 385 18.28 -1.93 11.33
C ALA A 385 16.83 -1.43 11.21
N SER A 386 16.03 -1.64 12.25
CA SER A 386 14.69 -1.06 12.31
C SER A 386 14.79 0.46 12.50
N SER A 387 13.82 1.19 11.96
CA SER A 387 13.66 2.61 12.26
C SER A 387 13.52 2.78 13.78
N SER A 388 14.29 3.71 14.34
CA SER A 388 14.48 3.87 15.79
C SER A 388 13.93 5.20 16.34
N GLY A 389 13.31 6.02 15.49
CA GLY A 389 12.69 7.29 15.87
C GLY A 389 11.25 7.14 16.39
N PRO A 390 10.66 8.22 16.93
CA PRO A 390 9.24 8.24 17.30
C PRO A 390 8.37 8.09 16.05
N PHE A 391 7.33 7.27 16.16
CA PHE A 391 6.30 7.14 15.14
C PHE A 391 5.23 8.19 15.38
N ASN A 392 4.90 8.95 14.33
CA ASN A 392 3.82 9.92 14.32
C ASN A 392 2.65 9.37 13.49
N GLU A 393 1.43 9.77 13.84
CA GLU A 393 0.23 9.41 13.11
C GLU A 393 -0.49 10.66 12.61
N ASP A 394 -0.81 10.70 11.31
CA ASP A 394 -1.78 11.63 10.76
C ASP A 394 -3.03 10.84 10.36
N ARG A 395 -4.22 11.32 10.76
CA ARG A 395 -5.51 10.68 10.47
C ARG A 395 -6.44 11.67 9.80
N ILE A 396 -6.73 11.40 8.53
CA ILE A 396 -7.40 12.32 7.62
C ILE A 396 -8.69 11.68 7.12
N ALA A 397 -9.80 12.37 7.31
CA ALA A 397 -11.04 12.10 6.59
C ALA A 397 -11.13 13.07 5.42
N SER A 398 -11.50 12.59 4.24
CA SER A 398 -11.50 13.37 3.01
C SER A 398 -12.82 13.20 2.28
N PHE A 399 -13.36 14.31 1.78
CA PHE A 399 -14.51 14.33 0.89
C PHE A 399 -14.28 15.37 -0.21
N ALA A 400 -15.10 15.32 -1.24
CA ALA A 400 -15.12 16.31 -2.30
C ALA A 400 -16.43 16.20 -3.06
N CYS A 401 -16.64 17.14 -3.99
CA CYS A 401 -17.78 17.14 -4.89
C CYS A 401 -19.07 16.92 -4.08
N MET A 402 -19.19 17.66 -2.97
CA MET A 402 -20.38 17.63 -2.12
C MET A 402 -21.56 18.21 -2.89
N HIS A 403 -21.28 19.24 -3.70
CA HIS A 403 -22.24 19.88 -4.56
C HIS A 403 -23.52 20.29 -3.81
N ALA A 404 -23.36 21.04 -2.73
CA ALA A 404 -24.49 21.58 -1.99
C ALA A 404 -25.47 22.29 -2.93
N GLY A 405 -26.75 21.96 -2.80
CA GLY A 405 -27.80 22.46 -3.67
C GLY A 405 -28.18 21.50 -4.80
N SER A 406 -27.41 20.45 -5.07
CA SER A 406 -27.81 19.41 -6.01
C SER A 406 -28.91 18.51 -5.44
N ARG A 407 -29.83 18.05 -6.29
CA ARG A 407 -30.86 17.07 -5.90
C ARG A 407 -30.28 15.68 -5.65
N GLU A 408 -29.10 15.41 -6.18
CA GLU A 408 -28.47 14.09 -6.18
C GLU A 408 -27.52 13.87 -5.00
N THR A 409 -27.23 14.91 -4.23
CA THR A 409 -26.35 14.86 -3.06
C THR A 409 -27.00 14.07 -1.93
N ASP A 410 -26.28 13.10 -1.37
CA ASP A 410 -26.73 12.36 -0.19
C ASP A 410 -26.49 13.15 1.10
N TYR A 411 -27.35 14.15 1.33
CA TYR A 411 -27.29 14.99 2.52
C TYR A 411 -27.40 14.17 3.81
N GLY A 412 -28.21 13.11 3.81
CA GLY A 412 -28.43 12.24 4.96
C GLY A 412 -27.19 11.47 5.35
N PHE A 413 -26.49 10.86 4.37
CA PHE A 413 -25.20 10.23 4.58
C PHE A 413 -24.18 11.24 5.12
N PHE A 414 -24.08 12.42 4.49
CA PHE A 414 -23.07 13.40 4.85
C PHE A 414 -23.22 13.88 6.30
N VAL A 415 -24.41 14.31 6.72
CA VAL A 415 -24.59 14.88 8.06
C VAL A 415 -24.64 13.83 9.17
N ASN A 416 -25.02 12.58 8.87
CA ASN A 416 -25.24 11.55 9.90
C ASN A 416 -24.13 10.51 9.97
N GLU A 417 -23.61 10.02 8.84
CA GLU A 417 -22.62 8.94 8.83
C GLU A 417 -21.19 9.47 8.86
N VAL A 418 -20.89 10.57 8.17
CA VAL A 418 -19.52 11.14 8.15
C VAL A 418 -19.00 11.50 9.55
N PRO A 419 -19.78 12.13 10.46
CA PRO A 419 -19.31 12.36 11.83
C PRO A 419 -18.97 11.07 12.57
N ARG A 420 -19.75 10.00 12.36
CA ARG A 420 -19.51 8.69 12.99
C ARG A 420 -18.23 8.05 12.45
N ILE A 421 -17.99 8.17 11.15
CA ILE A 421 -16.76 7.69 10.50
C ILE A 421 -15.55 8.43 11.09
N ILE A 422 -15.61 9.77 11.18
CA ILE A 422 -14.54 10.59 11.75
C ILE A 422 -14.24 10.19 13.20
N LEU A 423 -15.28 10.07 14.04
CA LEU A 423 -15.13 9.67 15.45
C LEU A 423 -14.56 8.26 15.58
N LYS A 424 -15.06 7.31 14.79
CA LYS A 424 -14.63 5.92 14.83
C LYS A 424 -13.17 5.75 14.43
N GLN A 425 -12.75 6.46 13.38
CA GLN A 425 -11.37 6.41 12.91
C GLN A 425 -10.44 7.36 13.67
N ASP A 426 -11.01 8.16 14.57
CA ASP A 426 -10.34 9.24 15.28
C ASP A 426 -9.56 10.18 14.33
N ALA A 427 -10.19 10.56 13.22
CA ALA A 427 -9.59 11.50 12.28
C ALA A 427 -9.54 12.91 12.89
N THR A 428 -8.38 13.55 12.87
CA THR A 428 -8.18 14.90 13.43
C THR A 428 -8.21 15.99 12.36
N ILE A 429 -8.08 15.59 11.10
CA ILE A 429 -8.09 16.47 9.93
C ILE A 429 -9.25 16.06 9.02
N LEU A 430 -10.03 17.05 8.59
CA LEU A 430 -11.07 16.93 7.58
C LEU A 430 -10.65 17.73 6.34
N VAL A 431 -10.61 17.08 5.18
CA VAL A 431 -10.25 17.69 3.90
C VAL A 431 -11.46 17.73 2.98
N ASP A 432 -11.79 18.91 2.46
CA ASP A 432 -12.67 19.10 1.31
C ASP A 432 -11.83 19.40 0.06
N SER A 433 -11.79 18.47 -0.89
CA SER A 433 -10.98 18.64 -2.10
C SER A 433 -11.66 19.46 -3.20
N GLY A 434 -12.78 20.15 -2.93
CA GLY A 434 -13.40 21.11 -3.84
C GLY A 434 -14.75 20.64 -4.41
N ASP A 435 -15.40 21.52 -5.17
CA ASP A 435 -16.79 21.39 -5.61
C ASP A 435 -17.74 21.27 -4.39
N THR A 436 -17.56 22.22 -3.46
CA THR A 436 -18.33 22.34 -2.23
C THR A 436 -19.80 22.67 -2.54
N LYS A 437 -20.08 23.49 -3.57
CA LYS A 437 -21.44 23.78 -4.07
C LYS A 437 -21.67 23.26 -5.49
N GLU A 438 -22.94 23.08 -5.87
CA GLU A 438 -23.31 22.66 -7.23
C GLU A 438 -23.10 23.79 -8.24
N GLY A 439 -23.26 25.05 -7.82
CA GLY A 439 -23.18 26.20 -8.69
C GLY A 439 -24.37 26.30 -9.67
N LEU A 440 -24.34 27.32 -10.53
CA LEU A 440 -25.40 27.59 -11.52
C LEU A 440 -24.89 27.58 -12.97
N GLY A 441 -23.62 27.25 -13.18
CA GLY A 441 -23.05 27.12 -14.52
C GLY A 441 -23.81 26.07 -15.35
N HIS A 442 -23.75 26.19 -16.68
CA HIS A 442 -24.39 25.25 -17.60
C HIS A 442 -25.92 25.06 -17.42
N ASP A 443 -26.62 26.07 -16.89
CA ASP A 443 -28.08 26.07 -16.72
C ASP A 443 -28.60 24.88 -15.89
N LEU A 444 -27.87 24.48 -14.84
CA LEU A 444 -28.25 23.34 -13.99
C LEU A 444 -29.61 23.54 -13.30
N ASP A 445 -29.96 24.79 -12.98
CA ASP A 445 -31.27 25.18 -12.45
C ASP A 445 -32.39 24.87 -13.47
N LYS A 446 -32.21 25.24 -14.74
CA LYS A 446 -33.18 24.99 -15.82
C LYS A 446 -33.28 23.52 -16.18
N LYS A 447 -32.19 22.76 -16.00
CA LYS A 447 -32.16 21.30 -16.15
C LYS A 447 -32.81 20.56 -14.99
N GLY A 448 -33.21 21.29 -13.94
CA GLY A 448 -33.83 20.71 -12.76
C GLY A 448 -32.86 19.86 -11.93
N GLU A 449 -31.56 20.14 -11.96
CA GLU A 449 -30.55 19.46 -11.14
C GLU A 449 -30.39 20.12 -9.75
N ILE A 450 -30.89 21.34 -9.61
CA ILE A 450 -30.84 22.13 -8.37
C ILE A 450 -32.11 21.90 -7.53
N VAL A 451 -31.94 21.81 -6.22
CA VAL A 451 -33.05 21.74 -5.26
C VAL A 451 -33.88 23.02 -5.32
N ALA A 452 -35.21 22.89 -5.26
CA ALA A 452 -36.13 24.02 -5.28
C ALA A 452 -35.77 25.06 -4.21
N GLY A 453 -35.68 26.34 -4.61
CA GLY A 453 -35.27 27.44 -3.73
C GLY A 453 -33.76 27.62 -3.56
N MET A 454 -32.92 26.75 -4.16
CA MET A 454 -31.45 26.83 -4.08
C MET A 454 -30.79 27.30 -5.40
N ALA A 455 -31.56 27.87 -6.33
CA ALA A 455 -31.05 28.46 -7.58
C ALA A 455 -30.35 29.82 -7.34
N ASN A 456 -29.39 29.85 -6.41
CA ASN A 456 -28.61 31.01 -6.02
C ASN A 456 -27.29 30.56 -5.36
N ASN A 457 -26.14 31.01 -5.88
CA ASN A 457 -24.82 30.62 -5.36
C ASN A 457 -24.66 30.94 -3.86
N THR A 458 -25.07 32.14 -3.41
CA THR A 458 -24.99 32.53 -2.00
C THR A 458 -25.83 31.64 -1.08
N ILE A 459 -27.00 31.19 -1.53
CA ILE A 459 -27.84 30.24 -0.78
C ILE A 459 -27.15 28.88 -0.70
N GLN A 460 -26.58 28.39 -1.80
CA GLN A 460 -25.84 27.14 -1.81
C GLN A 460 -24.60 27.19 -0.90
N GLU A 461 -23.85 28.29 -0.90
CA GLU A 461 -22.70 28.49 0.01
C GLU A 461 -23.11 28.47 1.48
N LYS A 462 -24.18 29.18 1.84
CA LYS A 462 -24.74 29.14 3.20
C LYS A 462 -25.12 27.71 3.56
N PHE A 463 -25.83 27.01 2.67
CA PHE A 463 -26.26 25.64 2.92
C PHE A 463 -25.07 24.68 3.09
N ALA A 464 -24.05 24.78 2.23
CA ALA A 464 -22.81 24.02 2.37
C ALA A 464 -22.13 24.26 3.72
N ALA A 465 -22.06 25.52 4.16
CA ALA A 465 -21.47 25.90 5.43
C ALA A 465 -22.21 25.26 6.62
N HIS A 466 -23.55 25.23 6.58
CA HIS A 466 -24.35 24.57 7.60
C HIS A 466 -24.20 23.04 7.57
N LEU A 467 -24.09 22.41 6.40
CA LEU A 467 -23.87 20.96 6.28
C LEU A 467 -22.52 20.55 6.87
N ILE A 468 -21.44 21.19 6.43
CA ILE A 468 -20.08 20.92 6.91
C ILE A 468 -19.93 21.32 8.38
N GLY A 469 -20.48 22.48 8.76
CA GLY A 469 -20.50 22.95 10.14
C GLY A 469 -21.20 21.96 11.07
N THR A 470 -22.33 21.37 10.64
CA THR A 470 -23.03 20.33 11.40
C THR A 470 -22.18 19.09 11.61
N VAL A 471 -21.44 18.65 10.57
CA VAL A 471 -20.52 17.51 10.69
C VAL A 471 -19.42 17.79 11.71
N ILE A 472 -18.74 18.93 11.58
CA ILE A 472 -17.66 19.34 12.48
C ILE A 472 -18.16 19.48 13.91
N LEU A 473 -19.31 20.13 14.11
CA LEU A 473 -19.91 20.36 15.43
C LEU A 473 -20.28 19.04 16.13
N ARG A 474 -20.87 18.08 15.40
CA ARG A 474 -21.20 16.75 15.97
C ARG A 474 -19.97 16.00 16.45
N VAL A 475 -18.87 16.06 15.70
CA VAL A 475 -17.58 15.47 16.10
C VAL A 475 -17.02 16.21 17.32
N PHE A 476 -17.04 17.54 17.29
CA PHE A 476 -16.57 18.39 18.38
C PHE A 476 -17.29 18.05 19.68
N ILE A 477 -18.63 18.06 19.71
CA ILE A 477 -19.42 17.78 20.91
C ILE A 477 -19.03 16.41 21.50
N ALA A 478 -19.00 15.36 20.67
CA ALA A 478 -18.66 14.02 21.14
C ALA A 478 -17.25 13.94 21.74
N ARG A 479 -16.25 14.58 21.12
CA ARG A 479 -14.87 14.62 21.64
C ARG A 479 -14.74 15.47 22.89
N PHE A 480 -15.36 16.64 22.89
CA PHE A 480 -15.30 17.59 23.99
C PHE A 480 -15.96 17.02 25.24
N ASP A 481 -17.14 16.41 25.10
CA ASP A 481 -17.84 15.77 26.22
C ASP A 481 -17.05 14.59 26.79
N ALA A 482 -16.31 13.86 25.95
CA ALA A 482 -15.41 12.82 26.41
C ALA A 482 -14.25 13.40 27.24
N LEU A 483 -13.61 14.47 26.78
CA LEU A 483 -12.54 15.17 27.52
C LEU A 483 -13.07 15.77 28.83
N LEU A 484 -14.27 16.33 28.81
CA LEU A 484 -14.88 16.98 29.97
C LEU A 484 -15.15 15.98 31.10
N LYS A 485 -15.59 14.75 30.76
CA LYS A 485 -15.82 13.67 31.74
C LYS A 485 -14.56 13.25 32.50
N GLU A 486 -13.38 13.49 31.94
CA GLU A 486 -12.09 13.16 32.56
C GLU A 486 -11.56 14.30 33.46
N CYS A 487 -12.21 15.46 33.43
CA CYS A 487 -11.76 16.66 34.13
C CYS A 487 -12.55 16.93 35.41
N ASP A 488 -11.89 17.51 36.40
CA ASP A 488 -12.54 18.14 37.55
C ASP A 488 -13.07 19.51 37.11
N THR A 489 -14.38 19.57 36.85
CA THR A 489 -15.05 20.75 36.29
C THR A 489 -14.96 21.99 37.18
N GLU A 490 -14.76 21.81 38.49
CA GLU A 490 -14.58 22.91 39.46
C GLU A 490 -13.18 23.56 39.35
N LYS A 491 -12.23 22.92 38.66
CA LYS A 491 -10.83 23.38 38.50
C LYS A 491 -10.47 23.82 37.07
N LEU A 492 -11.48 23.95 36.21
CA LEU A 492 -11.28 24.38 34.82
C LEU A 492 -11.08 25.90 34.76
N THR A 493 -9.96 26.32 34.17
CA THR A 493 -9.69 27.73 33.83
C THR A 493 -10.06 27.99 32.36
N PRO A 494 -10.31 29.25 31.95
CA PRO A 494 -10.57 29.59 30.54
C PRO A 494 -9.51 29.06 29.57
N GLU A 495 -8.22 29.05 29.96
CA GLU A 495 -7.13 28.53 29.13
C GLU A 495 -7.26 27.02 28.91
N LYS A 496 -7.56 26.26 29.97
CA LYS A 496 -7.77 24.81 29.86
C LYS A 496 -8.97 24.47 29.00
N VAL A 497 -10.05 25.25 29.11
CA VAL A 497 -11.22 25.12 28.23
C VAL A 497 -10.81 25.38 26.78
N GLY A 498 -10.05 26.44 26.52
CA GLY A 498 -9.49 26.73 25.19
C GLY A 498 -8.66 25.56 24.62
N ASP A 499 -7.79 24.96 25.43
CA ASP A 499 -6.98 23.79 25.03
C ASP A 499 -7.86 22.56 24.72
N MET A 500 -8.88 22.31 25.53
CA MET A 500 -9.84 21.23 25.30
C MET A 500 -10.63 21.45 24.01
N VAL A 501 -11.06 22.70 23.74
CA VAL A 501 -11.72 23.05 22.48
C VAL A 501 -10.78 22.80 21.31
N ASN A 502 -9.54 23.28 21.39
CA ASN A 502 -8.53 23.09 20.36
C ASN A 502 -8.26 21.61 20.05
N LYS A 503 -8.27 20.75 21.09
CA LYS A 503 -8.08 19.29 20.95
C LYS A 503 -9.30 18.59 20.38
N ALA A 504 -10.52 19.02 20.74
CA ALA A 504 -11.76 18.41 20.27
C ALA A 504 -12.14 18.84 18.84
N LEU A 505 -11.79 20.07 18.45
CA LEU A 505 -12.14 20.65 17.16
C LEU A 505 -11.23 20.13 16.04
N LEU A 506 -11.86 19.65 14.97
CA LEU A 506 -11.20 19.23 13.74
C LEU A 506 -10.43 20.39 13.11
N LEU A 507 -9.28 20.08 12.52
CA LEU A 507 -8.70 20.94 11.51
C LEU A 507 -9.43 20.70 10.18
N PHE A 508 -10.09 21.71 9.65
CA PHE A 508 -10.78 21.67 8.36
C PHE A 508 -9.98 22.44 7.30
N ILE A 509 -9.57 21.73 6.24
CA ILE A 509 -8.83 22.30 5.12
C ILE A 509 -9.66 22.10 3.85
N TYR A 510 -9.85 23.15 3.08
CA TYR A 510 -10.58 23.07 1.82
C TYR A 510 -9.87 23.80 0.68
N ILE A 511 -10.22 23.43 -0.55
CA ILE A 511 -9.84 24.14 -1.77
C ILE A 511 -11.08 24.39 -2.64
N LEU A 512 -10.91 25.16 -3.70
CA LEU A 512 -11.94 25.44 -4.69
C LEU A 512 -11.94 24.38 -5.79
N GLY A 513 -13.12 23.92 -6.20
CA GLY A 513 -13.32 23.13 -7.43
C GLY A 513 -13.87 23.96 -8.59
N ASN A 514 -14.10 23.33 -9.74
CA ASN A 514 -14.61 24.03 -10.93
C ASN A 514 -16.03 24.57 -10.75
N HIS A 515 -16.93 23.88 -10.03
CA HIS A 515 -18.29 24.36 -9.76
C HIS A 515 -18.28 25.57 -8.83
N ASP A 516 -17.34 25.60 -7.87
CA ASP A 516 -17.16 26.74 -6.98
C ASP A 516 -16.73 27.97 -7.80
N LEU A 517 -15.77 27.79 -8.72
CA LEU A 517 -15.18 28.85 -9.53
C LEU A 517 -16.09 29.46 -10.60
N TRP A 518 -17.23 28.86 -10.94
CA TRP A 518 -18.09 29.39 -12.01
C TRP A 518 -18.59 30.82 -11.76
N GLU A 519 -18.85 31.18 -10.51
CA GLU A 519 -19.32 32.53 -10.16
C GLU A 519 -18.22 33.61 -10.25
N ALA A 520 -16.95 33.21 -10.34
CA ALA A 520 -15.85 34.15 -10.55
C ALA A 520 -16.00 34.88 -11.90
N GLY A 521 -16.63 34.22 -12.89
CA GLY A 521 -16.97 34.84 -14.18
C GLY A 521 -17.94 36.03 -14.04
N ASP A 522 -18.72 36.07 -12.95
CA ASP A 522 -19.68 37.13 -12.64
C ASP A 522 -19.08 38.20 -11.70
N GLY A 523 -17.78 38.13 -11.39
CA GLY A 523 -17.07 39.08 -10.54
C GLY A 523 -17.16 38.82 -9.03
N HIS A 524 -17.62 37.63 -8.61
CA HIS A 524 -17.68 37.22 -7.21
C HIS A 524 -16.42 36.47 -6.77
N GLU A 525 -16.04 36.62 -5.49
CA GLU A 525 -14.98 35.80 -4.85
C GLU A 525 -15.58 34.49 -4.33
N PRO A 526 -15.26 33.33 -4.93
CA PRO A 526 -15.91 32.06 -4.61
C PRO A 526 -15.70 31.60 -3.17
N LEU A 527 -16.73 30.99 -2.57
CA LEU A 527 -16.72 30.44 -1.19
C LEU A 527 -16.41 31.44 -0.07
N THR A 528 -16.46 32.74 -0.35
CA THR A 528 -16.27 33.79 0.68
C THR A 528 -17.42 33.81 1.67
N VAL A 529 -18.67 33.67 1.19
CA VAL A 529 -19.84 33.62 2.06
C VAL A 529 -19.85 32.30 2.83
N PHE A 530 -19.52 31.19 2.19
CA PHE A 530 -19.35 29.89 2.81
C PHE A 530 -18.41 29.98 4.03
N ARG A 531 -17.19 30.52 3.85
CA ARG A 531 -16.20 30.61 4.92
C ARG A 531 -16.70 31.44 6.10
N ALA A 532 -17.25 32.62 5.82
CA ALA A 532 -17.76 33.52 6.86
C ALA A 532 -18.91 32.88 7.66
N VAL A 533 -19.84 32.21 6.95
CA VAL A 533 -20.99 31.53 7.57
C VAL A 533 -20.55 30.32 8.39
N LEU A 534 -19.58 29.53 7.90
CA LEU A 534 -19.05 28.37 8.61
C LEU A 534 -18.37 28.78 9.92
N ILE A 535 -17.49 29.80 9.89
CA ILE A 535 -16.80 30.30 11.08
C ILE A 535 -17.80 30.82 12.12
N ARG A 536 -18.80 31.59 11.67
CA ARG A 536 -19.85 32.10 12.55
C ARG A 536 -20.64 30.95 13.18
N PHE A 537 -21.12 30.01 12.35
CA PHE A 537 -21.88 28.84 12.80
C PHE A 537 -21.12 28.05 13.86
N LEU A 538 -19.84 27.72 13.60
CA LEU A 538 -19.03 26.97 14.56
C LEU A 538 -18.78 27.77 15.84
N THR A 539 -18.48 29.07 15.74
CA THR A 539 -18.24 29.92 16.91
C THR A 539 -19.47 29.99 17.82
N GLU A 540 -20.64 30.27 17.24
CA GLU A 540 -21.91 30.40 17.97
C GLU A 540 -22.29 29.07 18.63
N HIS A 541 -22.32 27.97 17.87
CA HIS A 541 -22.77 26.70 18.41
C HIS A 541 -21.77 26.03 19.37
N ILE A 542 -20.47 26.28 19.21
CA ILE A 542 -19.48 25.84 20.22
C ILE A 542 -19.70 26.65 21.50
N GLN A 543 -19.88 27.97 21.41
CA GLN A 543 -20.14 28.81 22.58
C GLN A 543 -21.43 28.37 23.30
N ASP A 544 -22.52 28.13 22.57
CA ASP A 544 -23.78 27.63 23.12
C ASP A 544 -23.59 26.30 23.88
N HIS A 545 -22.78 25.39 23.32
CA HIS A 545 -22.47 24.12 23.98
C HIS A 545 -21.68 24.34 25.29
N LEU A 546 -20.64 25.19 25.27
CA LEU A 546 -19.86 25.51 26.48
C LEU A 546 -20.70 26.18 27.57
N ASP A 547 -21.58 27.11 27.18
CA ASP A 547 -22.49 27.82 28.09
C ASP A 547 -23.50 26.84 28.71
N SER A 548 -24.00 25.87 27.95
CA SER A 548 -24.87 24.80 28.46
C SER A 548 -24.21 23.95 29.54
N GLN A 549 -22.88 23.81 29.47
CA GLN A 549 -22.05 23.10 30.45
C GLN A 549 -21.56 24.01 31.59
N LYS A 550 -21.97 25.29 31.62
CA LYS A 550 -21.58 26.29 32.62
C LYS A 550 -20.06 26.48 32.75
N LEU A 551 -19.34 26.35 31.63
CA LEU A 551 -17.88 26.49 31.62
C LEU A 551 -17.46 27.96 31.56
N PRO A 552 -16.25 28.30 32.04
CA PRO A 552 -15.72 29.65 31.92
C PRO A 552 -15.66 30.12 30.46
N TYR A 553 -16.05 31.38 30.23
CA TYR A 553 -16.03 31.99 28.90
C TYR A 553 -14.60 32.07 28.33
N HIS A 554 -14.45 31.69 27.07
CA HIS A 554 -13.23 31.88 26.28
C HIS A 554 -13.61 32.36 24.88
N PRO A 555 -12.97 33.42 24.33
CA PRO A 555 -13.26 33.87 22.97
C PRO A 555 -12.90 32.82 21.90
N MET A 556 -13.91 32.22 21.26
CA MET A 556 -13.72 31.12 20.31
C MET A 556 -13.31 31.54 18.90
N THR A 557 -13.63 32.76 18.47
CA THR A 557 -13.54 33.16 17.05
C THR A 557 -12.14 32.94 16.45
N LYS A 558 -11.08 33.40 17.12
CA LYS A 558 -9.69 33.24 16.62
C LYS A 558 -9.26 31.77 16.57
N LEU A 559 -9.72 30.96 17.54
CA LEU A 559 -9.42 29.53 17.58
C LEU A 559 -10.12 28.83 16.40
N VAL A 560 -11.41 29.09 16.18
CA VAL A 560 -12.17 28.54 15.05
C VAL A 560 -11.57 28.98 13.71
N GLU A 561 -11.22 30.26 13.55
CA GLU A 561 -10.54 30.78 12.36
C GLU A 561 -9.23 30.05 12.07
N SER A 562 -8.45 29.72 13.11
CA SER A 562 -7.19 28.97 12.95
C SER A 562 -7.38 27.51 12.52
N LYS A 563 -8.62 26.98 12.63
CA LYS A 563 -8.98 25.61 12.29
C LYS A 563 -9.69 25.48 10.94
N VAL A 564 -10.03 26.59 10.28
CA VAL A 564 -10.72 26.61 8.97
C VAL A 564 -9.81 27.26 7.94
N LEU A 565 -9.12 26.44 7.16
CA LEU A 565 -8.05 26.85 6.25
C LEU A 565 -8.44 26.62 4.78
N CYS A 566 -8.19 27.62 3.94
CA CYS A 566 -8.34 27.52 2.48
C CYS A 566 -6.94 27.49 1.84
N GLN A 567 -6.40 26.31 1.56
CA GLN A 567 -5.04 26.17 1.02
C GLN A 567 -4.80 24.82 0.34
N GLU A 568 -4.02 24.84 -0.74
CA GLU A 568 -3.69 23.64 -1.53
C GLU A 568 -2.55 22.81 -0.94
N PHE A 569 -1.69 23.42 -0.11
CA PHE A 569 -0.54 22.76 0.50
C PHE A 569 -0.59 22.95 2.01
N TYR A 570 -0.32 21.89 2.78
CA TYR A 570 -0.36 21.93 4.24
C TYR A 570 0.74 21.06 4.87
N ASP A 571 1.41 21.57 5.90
CA ASP A 571 2.36 20.79 6.70
C ASP A 571 1.58 20.01 7.77
N LEU A 572 1.53 18.68 7.62
CA LEU A 572 0.86 17.78 8.56
C LEU A 572 1.56 17.78 9.93
N PRO A 573 0.83 17.50 11.03
CA PRO A 573 1.40 17.42 12.38
C PRO A 573 2.63 16.50 12.50
N SER A 574 2.70 15.43 11.70
CA SER A 574 3.86 14.54 11.69
C SER A 574 5.13 15.13 11.05
N GLY A 575 5.04 16.27 10.36
CA GLY A 575 6.09 16.88 9.55
C GLY A 575 6.10 16.43 8.08
N LEU A 576 5.12 15.63 7.66
CA LEU A 576 4.85 15.34 6.25
C LEU A 576 4.15 16.54 5.58
N LYS A 577 4.17 16.58 4.25
CA LYS A 577 3.46 17.59 3.46
C LYS A 577 2.30 16.99 2.67
N LEU A 578 1.16 17.67 2.75
CA LEU A 578 -0.08 17.36 2.06
C LEU A 578 -0.27 18.31 0.87
N SER A 579 -0.66 17.77 -0.29
CA SER A 579 -1.21 18.50 -1.43
C SER A 579 -2.68 18.13 -1.62
N ILE A 580 -3.55 19.13 -1.75
CA ILE A 580 -4.98 18.97 -2.04
C ILE A 580 -5.23 19.50 -3.46
N GLN A 581 -5.92 18.73 -4.30
CA GLN A 581 -6.05 19.03 -5.73
C GLN A 581 -7.47 18.77 -6.28
N HIS A 582 -7.95 19.67 -7.15
CA HIS A 582 -9.19 19.49 -7.93
C HIS A 582 -8.94 19.72 -9.44
N PRO A 583 -8.26 18.79 -10.15
CA PRO A 583 -7.82 19.06 -11.52
C PRO A 583 -9.01 19.18 -12.47
N HIS A 584 -9.08 20.25 -13.28
CA HIS A 584 -10.16 20.49 -14.26
C HIS A 584 -10.02 19.62 -15.52
N MET A 585 -9.97 18.30 -15.33
CA MET A 585 -9.74 17.30 -16.37
C MET A 585 -10.87 16.27 -16.40
N ALA A 586 -11.07 15.64 -17.54
CA ALA A 586 -11.98 14.50 -17.63
C ALA A 586 -11.38 13.25 -16.95
N ARG A 587 -12.23 12.39 -16.41
CA ARG A 587 -11.80 11.08 -15.89
C ARG A 587 -11.11 10.21 -16.95
N ALA A 588 -10.26 9.30 -16.51
CA ALA A 588 -9.58 8.31 -17.37
C ALA A 588 -10.21 6.92 -17.24
N LYS A 589 -10.03 6.06 -18.25
CA LYS A 589 -10.54 4.67 -18.23
C LYS A 589 -9.65 3.74 -17.39
N THR A 590 -8.35 3.99 -17.38
CA THR A 590 -7.44 3.36 -16.43
C THR A 590 -7.54 4.15 -15.14
N THR A 591 -7.98 3.48 -14.09
CA THR A 591 -8.37 4.13 -12.83
C THR A 591 -7.20 4.90 -12.20
N SER A 592 -6.00 4.31 -12.16
CA SER A 592 -4.86 4.89 -11.45
C SER A 592 -4.16 6.07 -12.16
N ILE A 593 -4.58 6.46 -13.37
CA ILE A 593 -3.94 7.56 -14.13
C ILE A 593 -3.98 8.86 -13.33
N ARG A 594 -5.18 9.27 -12.93
CA ARG A 594 -5.41 10.54 -12.25
C ARG A 594 -4.76 10.61 -10.87
N PRO A 595 -4.88 9.60 -9.98
CA PRO A 595 -4.16 9.66 -8.71
C PRO A 595 -2.64 9.67 -8.90
N GLN A 596 -2.08 9.00 -9.90
CA GLN A 596 -0.64 9.07 -10.20
C GLN A 596 -0.22 10.46 -10.71
N GLU A 597 -0.95 11.08 -11.64
CA GLU A 597 -0.66 12.43 -12.12
C GLU A 597 -0.73 13.49 -11.01
N MET A 598 -1.74 13.38 -10.13
CA MET A 598 -1.86 14.24 -8.95
C MET A 598 -0.69 14.03 -7.99
N MET A 599 -0.26 12.77 -7.78
CA MET A 599 0.89 12.45 -6.97
C MET A 599 2.18 13.02 -7.55
N ASP A 600 2.37 12.95 -8.88
CA ASP A 600 3.52 13.54 -9.56
C ASP A 600 3.58 15.06 -9.38
N TYR A 601 2.43 15.73 -9.44
CA TYR A 601 2.35 17.16 -9.11
C TYR A 601 2.72 17.42 -7.64
N GLY A 602 2.14 16.65 -6.70
CA GLY A 602 2.44 16.78 -5.27
C GLY A 602 3.93 16.55 -4.95
N LYS A 603 4.55 15.52 -5.53
CA LYS A 603 5.98 15.23 -5.37
C LYS A 603 6.87 16.38 -5.85
N ARG A 604 6.53 17.04 -6.97
CA ARG A 604 7.26 18.22 -7.45
C ARG A 604 7.19 19.40 -6.48
N ALA A 605 6.11 19.48 -5.69
CA ALA A 605 5.97 20.44 -4.60
C ALA A 605 6.54 19.95 -3.25
N GLY A 606 7.19 18.78 -3.22
CA GLY A 606 7.76 18.18 -2.02
C GLY A 606 6.72 17.53 -1.08
N CYS A 607 5.54 17.16 -1.59
CA CYS A 607 4.47 16.54 -0.82
C CYS A 607 4.50 15.02 -0.90
N GLN A 608 4.43 14.36 0.26
CA GLN A 608 4.32 12.91 0.38
C GLN A 608 2.87 12.44 0.30
N VAL A 609 1.92 13.25 0.75
CA VAL A 609 0.49 12.91 0.74
C VAL A 609 -0.21 13.79 -0.27
N THR A 610 -1.01 13.19 -1.14
CA THR A 610 -1.88 13.89 -2.08
C THR A 610 -3.31 13.42 -1.88
N ILE A 611 -4.25 14.36 -1.76
CA ILE A 611 -5.68 14.08 -1.76
C ILE A 611 -6.31 14.88 -2.89
N GLY A 612 -7.14 14.27 -3.72
CA GLY A 612 -7.77 15.01 -4.81
C GLY A 612 -9.06 14.41 -5.33
N ALA A 613 -9.75 15.18 -6.19
CA ALA A 613 -11.12 14.87 -6.60
C ALA A 613 -11.44 15.26 -8.06
N ASN A 614 -12.65 15.79 -8.33
CA ASN A 614 -13.28 16.09 -9.63
C ASN A 614 -13.78 14.88 -10.45
N PHE A 615 -13.11 13.74 -10.39
CA PHE A 615 -13.41 12.64 -11.31
C PHE A 615 -14.62 11.77 -10.89
N HIS A 616 -15.15 12.01 -9.69
CA HIS A 616 -16.23 11.26 -9.04
C HIS A 616 -15.94 9.75 -8.91
N VAL A 617 -14.65 9.40 -8.77
CA VAL A 617 -14.22 8.02 -8.56
C VAL A 617 -13.16 7.99 -7.45
N SER A 618 -13.23 6.97 -6.60
CA SER A 618 -12.35 6.77 -5.47
C SER A 618 -11.26 5.76 -5.81
N GLU A 619 -10.01 6.05 -5.44
CA GLU A 619 -8.88 5.12 -5.54
C GLU A 619 -7.71 5.65 -4.72
N SER A 620 -7.01 4.75 -4.02
CA SER A 620 -5.74 5.06 -3.38
C SER A 620 -4.60 4.36 -4.11
N VAL A 621 -3.51 5.07 -4.33
CA VAL A 621 -2.30 4.60 -5.00
C VAL A 621 -1.07 5.00 -4.20
N ASP A 622 -0.15 4.06 -4.07
CA ASP A 622 1.12 4.18 -3.36
C ASP A 622 2.28 4.18 -4.36
N GLU A 623 3.21 5.14 -4.22
CA GLU A 623 4.44 5.20 -5.01
C GLU A 623 5.62 5.62 -4.14
N TRP A 624 6.79 5.02 -4.35
CA TRP A 624 8.01 5.39 -3.66
C TRP A 624 8.86 6.28 -4.58
N ASP A 625 9.25 7.40 -4.01
CA ASP A 625 10.15 8.40 -4.54
C ASP A 625 11.50 8.36 -3.79
N MET A 626 12.57 8.71 -4.49
CA MET A 626 13.93 8.65 -3.92
C MET A 626 14.13 9.66 -2.79
N ASP A 627 13.65 10.88 -2.98
CA ASP A 627 13.89 12.00 -2.08
C ASP A 627 12.86 11.99 -0.94
N LEU A 628 11.60 11.76 -1.30
CA LEU A 628 10.47 11.80 -0.37
C LEU A 628 10.21 10.46 0.35
N GLY A 629 10.69 9.35 -0.20
CA GLY A 629 10.35 8.00 0.29
C GLY A 629 8.98 7.57 -0.22
N GLN A 630 8.23 6.82 0.60
CA GLN A 630 6.86 6.45 0.26
C GLN A 630 5.95 7.68 0.18
N CYS A 631 5.24 7.81 -0.93
CA CYS A 631 4.20 8.78 -1.20
C CYS A 631 2.85 8.08 -1.38
N HIS A 632 1.78 8.79 -1.05
CA HIS A 632 0.41 8.32 -1.11
C HIS A 632 -0.44 9.32 -1.89
N SER A 633 -1.30 8.82 -2.78
CA SER A 633 -2.35 9.59 -3.42
C SER A 633 -3.70 8.94 -3.16
N GLN A 634 -4.64 9.70 -2.60
CA GLN A 634 -6.01 9.28 -2.41
C GLN A 634 -6.91 10.18 -3.26
N GLN A 635 -7.46 9.60 -4.31
CA GLN A 635 -8.56 10.21 -5.02
C GLN A 635 -9.87 9.86 -4.31
N VAL A 636 -10.67 10.88 -4.01
CA VAL A 636 -11.99 10.70 -3.38
C VAL A 636 -13.11 10.81 -4.41
N GLY A 637 -14.21 10.13 -4.08
CA GLY A 637 -15.44 10.15 -4.86
C GLY A 637 -16.23 11.45 -4.69
N THR A 638 -17.53 11.38 -4.93
CA THR A 638 -18.50 12.47 -4.73
C THR A 638 -19.46 12.11 -3.61
N ILE A 639 -20.15 13.09 -3.01
CA ILE A 639 -21.28 12.81 -2.12
C ILE A 639 -22.57 12.52 -2.90
N LYS A 640 -22.60 12.80 -4.21
CA LYS A 640 -23.75 12.54 -5.10
C LYS A 640 -23.88 11.08 -5.48
N HIS A 641 -25.12 10.66 -5.74
CA HIS A 641 -25.41 9.37 -6.38
C HIS A 641 -25.31 9.40 -7.91
N GLY A 642 -25.23 10.60 -8.46
CA GLY A 642 -24.87 10.84 -9.85
C GLY A 642 -25.23 12.26 -10.31
N SER A 643 -25.18 12.50 -11.60
CA SER A 643 -25.68 13.71 -12.28
C SER A 643 -26.28 13.34 -13.63
N SER A 644 -27.06 14.24 -14.24
CA SER A 644 -27.53 13.99 -15.61
C SER A 644 -26.35 13.82 -16.55
N PHE A 645 -25.29 14.62 -16.39
CA PHE A 645 -24.08 14.52 -17.21
C PHE A 645 -23.48 13.10 -17.17
N GLU A 646 -23.33 12.52 -15.99
CA GLU A 646 -22.79 11.16 -15.86
C GLU A 646 -23.70 10.12 -16.52
N ARG A 647 -25.01 10.19 -16.25
CA ARG A 647 -26.00 9.26 -16.84
C ARG A 647 -25.97 9.31 -18.37
N HIS A 648 -25.96 10.51 -18.97
CA HIS A 648 -25.88 10.69 -20.42
C HIS A 648 -24.56 10.21 -21.02
N LYS A 649 -23.50 10.14 -20.23
CA LYS A 649 -22.18 9.63 -20.64
C LYS A 649 -21.96 8.17 -20.25
N MET A 650 -23.00 7.47 -19.78
CA MET A 650 -22.95 6.08 -19.29
C MET A 650 -21.86 5.89 -18.22
N LYS A 651 -21.76 6.86 -17.32
CA LYS A 651 -20.78 6.92 -16.25
C LYS A 651 -21.42 6.55 -14.92
N MET A 652 -20.73 5.72 -14.15
CA MET A 652 -20.99 5.50 -12.73
C MET A 652 -20.01 6.32 -11.90
N VAL A 653 -20.39 6.58 -10.65
CA VAL A 653 -19.59 7.31 -9.65
C VAL A 653 -19.32 6.43 -8.43
N ASP A 654 -18.26 6.76 -7.70
CA ASP A 654 -18.04 6.26 -6.34
C ASP A 654 -18.61 7.31 -5.37
N GLN A 655 -19.69 6.96 -4.66
CA GLN A 655 -20.30 7.85 -3.68
C GLN A 655 -19.67 7.62 -2.30
N GLY A 656 -19.25 8.68 -1.61
CA GLY A 656 -18.77 8.59 -0.24
C GLY A 656 -17.56 9.44 0.12
N VAL A 657 -16.90 9.07 1.22
CA VAL A 657 -15.72 9.73 1.79
C VAL A 657 -14.53 8.77 1.87
N GLY A 658 -13.33 9.34 1.74
CA GLY A 658 -12.06 8.65 1.98
C GLY A 658 -11.62 8.75 3.44
N PHE A 659 -10.90 7.74 3.91
CA PHE A 659 -10.12 7.77 5.13
C PHE A 659 -8.69 7.36 4.82
N LEU A 660 -7.75 8.09 5.42
CA LEU A 660 -6.33 7.82 5.36
C LEU A 660 -5.71 7.98 6.75
N LYS A 661 -5.09 6.91 7.25
CA LYS A 661 -4.14 6.98 8.36
C LYS A 661 -2.73 6.77 7.81
N VAL A 662 -1.82 7.68 8.14
CA VAL A 662 -0.41 7.57 7.79
C VAL A 662 0.39 7.43 9.08
N VAL A 663 1.24 6.42 9.13
CA VAL A 663 2.28 6.31 10.17
C VAL A 663 3.59 6.69 9.54
N SER A 664 4.26 7.66 10.15
CA SER A 664 5.53 8.20 9.67
C SER A 664 6.58 8.18 10.75
N CYS A 665 7.84 8.09 10.34
CA CYS A 665 8.97 8.08 11.25
C CYS A 665 10.09 8.91 10.64
N ARG A 666 10.80 9.65 11.50
CA ARG A 666 12.11 10.15 11.15
C ARG A 666 13.12 9.01 11.30
N ASP A 667 13.90 8.74 10.26
CA ASP A 667 14.96 7.76 10.37
C ASP A 667 16.24 8.44 10.88
N ASP A 668 16.52 8.25 12.17
CA ASP A 668 17.71 8.78 12.83
C ASP A 668 19.00 8.14 12.31
N TYR A 669 18.94 6.87 11.87
CA TYR A 669 20.10 6.18 11.30
C TYR A 669 20.50 6.81 9.96
N PHE A 670 19.52 7.22 9.15
CA PHE A 670 19.77 7.90 7.88
C PHE A 670 19.75 9.42 7.94
N LYS A 671 19.49 10.02 9.10
CA LYS A 671 19.21 11.46 9.27
C LYS A 671 18.24 11.99 8.20
N SER A 672 17.32 11.14 7.76
CA SER A 672 16.43 11.44 6.63
C SER A 672 15.29 12.36 7.07
N PRO A 673 14.63 13.05 6.12
CA PRO A 673 13.34 13.67 6.40
C PRO A 673 12.34 12.62 6.89
N VAL A 674 11.22 13.06 7.46
CA VAL A 674 10.12 12.19 7.87
C VAL A 674 9.64 11.39 6.66
N ARG A 675 9.53 10.06 6.81
CA ARG A 675 9.09 9.14 5.75
C ARG A 675 7.87 8.34 6.19
N ILE A 676 7.00 8.02 5.24
CA ILE A 676 5.86 7.13 5.46
C ILE A 676 6.36 5.69 5.58
N VAL A 677 6.01 5.03 6.68
CA VAL A 677 6.31 3.61 6.93
C VAL A 677 5.09 2.72 6.72
N MET A 678 3.89 3.27 6.94
CA MET A 678 2.62 2.59 6.70
C MET A 678 1.54 3.58 6.30
N GLY A 679 0.73 3.21 5.32
CA GLY A 679 -0.53 3.86 4.99
C GLY A 679 -1.70 2.89 5.19
N GLU A 680 -2.77 3.36 5.81
CA GLU A 680 -4.02 2.64 6.01
C GLU A 680 -5.15 3.42 5.33
N THR A 681 -5.92 2.74 4.48
CA THR A 681 -6.97 3.37 3.68
C THR A 681 -8.30 2.65 3.83
N ALA A 682 -9.37 3.45 3.79
CA ALA A 682 -10.74 2.97 3.68
C ALA A 682 -11.60 3.97 2.88
N PHE A 683 -12.67 3.47 2.27
CA PHE A 683 -13.63 4.28 1.54
C PHE A 683 -15.04 3.95 2.02
N TYR A 684 -15.74 4.94 2.54
CA TYR A 684 -17.06 4.79 3.13
C TYR A 684 -18.10 5.41 2.22
N GLY A 685 -19.04 4.61 1.72
CA GLY A 685 -20.17 5.07 0.94
C GLY A 685 -21.49 4.58 1.52
N ALA A 686 -22.60 5.16 1.06
CA ALA A 686 -23.92 4.68 1.41
C ALA A 686 -24.12 3.26 0.85
N PRO A 687 -24.71 2.33 1.62
CA PRO A 687 -24.88 0.94 1.18
C PRO A 687 -25.86 0.80 0.01
N LYS A 688 -26.74 1.79 -0.19
CA LYS A 688 -27.70 1.87 -1.29
C LYS A 688 -27.82 3.33 -1.75
N PRO A 689 -28.01 3.56 -3.05
CA PRO A 689 -28.35 4.88 -3.56
C PRO A 689 -29.67 5.36 -2.95
N VAL A 690 -29.71 6.63 -2.55
CA VAL A 690 -30.94 7.31 -2.14
C VAL A 690 -31.58 7.95 -3.37
N SER A 691 -32.91 7.99 -3.43
CA SER A 691 -33.60 8.71 -4.50
C SER A 691 -33.23 10.19 -4.48
N PRO A 692 -33.06 10.82 -5.66
CA PRO A 692 -32.82 12.27 -5.71
C PRO A 692 -33.94 13.03 -5.01
N VAL A 693 -33.62 14.19 -4.44
CA VAL A 693 -34.60 15.10 -3.86
C VAL A 693 -35.66 15.43 -4.90
N ASP A 694 -36.93 15.24 -4.55
CA ASP A 694 -38.04 15.58 -5.42
C ASP A 694 -38.49 17.03 -5.15
N ASN A 695 -38.22 17.90 -6.13
CA ASN A 695 -38.60 19.30 -6.05
C ASN A 695 -40.13 19.48 -5.98
N MET A 696 -40.91 18.59 -6.61
CA MET A 696 -42.38 18.67 -6.55
C MET A 696 -42.88 18.36 -5.15
N VAL A 697 -42.22 17.46 -4.41
CA VAL A 697 -42.57 17.21 -3.00
C VAL A 697 -42.31 18.45 -2.15
N ILE A 698 -41.19 19.15 -2.36
CA ILE A 698 -40.88 20.39 -1.63
C ILE A 698 -41.92 21.47 -1.93
N VAL A 699 -42.21 21.71 -3.21
CA VAL A 699 -43.19 22.71 -3.64
C VAL A 699 -44.59 22.35 -3.14
N ASN A 700 -44.99 21.07 -3.23
CA ASN A 700 -46.29 20.60 -2.78
C ASN A 700 -46.47 20.68 -1.27
N ASN A 701 -45.42 20.49 -0.49
CA ASN A 701 -45.48 20.74 0.95
C ASN A 701 -45.74 22.23 1.23
N PHE A 702 -45.02 23.13 0.56
CA PHE A 702 -45.21 24.57 0.72
C PHE A 702 -46.62 25.02 0.31
N VAL A 703 -47.13 24.62 -0.86
CA VAL A 703 -48.47 25.05 -1.30
C VAL A 703 -49.59 24.43 -0.46
N LYS A 704 -49.39 23.21 0.06
CA LYS A 704 -50.32 22.57 0.98
C LYS A 704 -50.42 23.34 2.29
N ASP A 705 -49.31 23.85 2.82
CA ASP A 705 -49.31 24.69 4.03
C ASP A 705 -50.06 26.02 3.83
N LEU A 706 -50.24 26.45 2.57
CA LEU A 706 -51.08 27.59 2.19
C LEU A 706 -52.55 27.23 1.94
N GLY A 707 -52.94 25.94 2.08
CA GLY A 707 -54.29 25.46 1.81
C GLY A 707 -54.62 25.32 0.31
N VAL A 708 -53.61 25.25 -0.55
CA VAL A 708 -53.77 25.07 -2.00
C VAL A 708 -53.58 23.60 -2.37
N ASP A 709 -54.34 23.14 -3.36
CA ASP A 709 -54.22 21.77 -3.87
C ASP A 709 -52.80 21.50 -4.42
N PRO A 710 -52.25 20.27 -4.24
CA PRO A 710 -50.94 19.91 -4.77
C PRO A 710 -50.85 20.09 -6.29
N LEU A 711 -49.72 20.63 -6.73
CA LEU A 711 -49.36 20.77 -8.14
C LEU A 711 -49.03 19.39 -8.74
N GLN A 712 -49.48 19.15 -9.97
CA GLN A 712 -49.25 17.92 -10.73
C GLN A 712 -47.90 17.93 -11.46
#